data_AF-A0A936EIP4-F1
#
_entry.id   AF-A0A936EIP4-F1
#
_cell.length_a   1.000
_cell.length_b   1.000
_cell.length_c   1.000
_cell.angle_alpha   90.00
_cell.angle_beta   90.00
_cell.angle_gamma   90.00
#
_symmetry.space_group_name_H-M   'P 1'
#
loop_
_entity.id
_entity.type
_entity.pdbx_description
1 polymer ?
#
loop_
_entity_poly.entity_id
_entity_poly.type
_entity_poly.pdbx_seq_one_letter_code
_entity_poly.pdbx_strand_id
1 'polypeptide(L)'
;MSSSTSPPLNAEGDSFFEIVFFKMSASGNPHFRLADIRMGSIPDVTAPTVTLGTPTIAYDQLFLPFTTDEAATYRIEYGYGNYAQTLNGPADGWATSHNATLTGLTRGATLQYRIVATDHAGNAGFATGSTSIIDPPPPTTATVTIAVDAANPHAISPWIYGMNFYQSSAATTRNLTIDRMGGNRWTAYNWENNASNSGSDWGPYSNDSHLGGGETPGEAVRGVIAADRTRGNASIFTVQMQGYVSADKSGLVTLNFPSHLASRFKQVVFKKPGGPANFTTTPSTTDANVYMDEFVWAMNQKIPGLYTDPVNPSFILLDNEPELWPSTHAEIQQSPISVADYLTKTIALTKAIKDVAPGAKTFGPVHYGYNGIINWQGAAGFTSSYWFTDKYLDDLKAASTTDGRRLLDVYNFHWYSEAKGSGTRVIGLTSPTLTEAQIQAVVQSPRSLWDPTYTEDSWVAENLGGPVRIVSRLQEKIAARWPGTGLAITEWANGGNNHIAGAIAVADNLGVFGQQRLFQASMWPDGDLASHTFDLAGFKMYRDFDGALSTFGDICLPTVSSNTALVSAYVSRDSVQPGRYVIVVINRSNAPQAVDFTGLALAGTARVYRMTGASLNPVFVGSPAVNLATWITPLPAYSITTVEITAANQPANYAAWRAANFSGADLTSDAISGPTADPDGAGLNNYARYAFELDPRGPVASPEKLSTLTTPSGATVLSLSFPVRAAGTDLSYQVQTSADLVTWTTVATYGPDASLKVSWTDAIPISGFGAARHFARVRVSLP
;
A
#
# COMPACT_ATOMS: atom_id res chain seq x y z
N MET A 1 -81.35 -30.78 -10.91
CA MET A 1 -81.85 -29.90 -11.99
C MET A 1 -81.18 -28.56 -11.79
N SER A 2 -80.39 -27.95 -12.66
CA SER A 2 -79.92 -28.26 -14.01
C SER A 2 -78.46 -27.83 -14.10
N SER A 3 -77.63 -28.66 -14.71
CA SER A 3 -76.31 -28.31 -15.22
C SER A 3 -76.40 -27.18 -16.24
N SER A 4 -75.60 -26.12 -16.10
CA SER A 4 -75.10 -25.42 -17.27
C SER A 4 -73.60 -25.21 -17.11
N THR A 5 -72.87 -26.03 -17.83
CA THR A 5 -71.47 -25.85 -18.20
C THR A 5 -71.27 -24.47 -18.83
N SER A 6 -70.48 -23.60 -18.22
CA SER A 6 -69.85 -22.51 -18.96
C SER A 6 -68.75 -23.10 -19.84
N PRO A 7 -68.68 -22.74 -21.13
CA PRO A 7 -67.72 -23.31 -22.06
C PRO A 7 -66.28 -22.85 -21.75
N PRO A 8 -65.25 -23.57 -22.23
CA PRO A 8 -63.87 -23.20 -22.00
C PRO A 8 -63.55 -21.89 -22.73
N LEU A 9 -62.99 -20.92 -21.99
CA LEU A 9 -62.36 -19.73 -22.56
C LEU A 9 -61.06 -20.16 -23.23
N ASN A 10 -61.08 -20.30 -24.56
CA ASN A 10 -59.86 -20.34 -25.36
C ASN A 10 -59.73 -19.05 -26.18
N ALA A 11 -58.61 -18.39 -25.91
CA ALA A 11 -57.73 -17.57 -26.75
C ALA A 11 -58.32 -16.57 -27.76
N GLU A 12 -57.96 -15.30 -27.50
CA GLU A 12 -57.88 -14.13 -28.39
C GLU A 12 -59.20 -13.45 -28.83
N GLY A 13 -59.42 -12.22 -28.31
CA GLY A 13 -60.00 -11.16 -29.14
C GLY A 13 -60.92 -10.13 -28.49
N ASP A 14 -61.82 -10.48 -27.58
CA ASP A 14 -62.84 -9.54 -27.09
C ASP A 14 -63.08 -9.74 -25.58
N SER A 15 -62.63 -8.80 -24.74
CA SER A 15 -63.04 -8.76 -23.33
C SER A 15 -64.32 -7.94 -23.20
N PHE A 16 -65.43 -8.59 -22.84
CA PHE A 16 -66.68 -7.94 -22.51
C PHE A 16 -66.68 -7.61 -21.02
N PHE A 17 -66.87 -6.34 -20.67
CA PHE A 17 -67.10 -5.93 -19.28
C PHE A 17 -68.53 -5.43 -19.12
N GLU A 18 -69.21 -5.94 -18.09
CA GLU A 18 -70.52 -5.45 -17.69
C GLU A 18 -70.33 -4.49 -16.51
N ILE A 19 -70.70 -3.21 -16.70
CA ILE A 19 -70.69 -2.24 -15.59
C ILE A 19 -72.13 -2.07 -15.11
N VAL A 20 -72.37 -2.50 -13.87
CA VAL A 20 -73.68 -2.46 -13.22
C VAL A 20 -73.63 -1.48 -12.06
N PHE A 21 -74.38 -0.38 -12.18
CA PHE A 21 -74.47 0.62 -11.11
C PHE A 21 -75.68 0.35 -10.22
N PHE A 22 -75.41 0.15 -8.93
CA PHE A 22 -76.43 -0.02 -7.89
C PHE A 22 -76.63 1.28 -7.11
N LYS A 23 -77.87 1.61 -6.77
CA LYS A 23 -78.17 2.62 -5.75
C LYS A 23 -78.06 1.96 -4.37
N MET A 24 -77.29 2.56 -3.45
CA MET A 24 -77.18 2.06 -2.06
C MET A 24 -78.47 2.33 -1.27
N SER A 25 -79.55 1.62 -1.57
CA SER A 25 -80.71 1.48 -0.68
C SER A 25 -81.45 0.20 -1.02
N ALA A 26 -81.75 -0.60 0.01
CA ALA A 26 -82.18 -1.99 -0.03
C ALA A 26 -83.35 -2.30 -1.00
N SER A 27 -83.03 -2.64 -2.23
CA SER A 27 -83.72 -3.62 -3.08
C SER A 27 -82.89 -3.76 -4.36
N GLY A 28 -82.34 -4.96 -4.60
CA GLY A 28 -81.23 -5.22 -5.52
C GLY A 28 -81.56 -5.16 -7.03
N ASN A 29 -82.26 -4.13 -7.51
CA ASN A 29 -82.46 -3.91 -8.94
C ASN A 29 -81.50 -2.82 -9.46
N PRO A 30 -80.68 -3.10 -10.50
CA PRO A 30 -79.74 -2.13 -11.06
C PRO A 30 -80.46 -0.96 -11.74
N HIS A 31 -79.91 0.25 -11.62
CA HIS A 31 -80.55 1.49 -12.09
C HIS A 31 -80.33 1.72 -13.60
N PHE A 32 -79.17 1.32 -14.12
CA PHE A 32 -78.93 1.12 -15.55
C PHE A 32 -77.83 0.07 -15.74
N ARG A 33 -77.91 -0.66 -16.86
CA ARG A 33 -77.00 -1.74 -17.24
C ARG A 33 -76.32 -1.34 -18.56
N LEU A 34 -75.00 -1.22 -18.55
CA LEU A 34 -74.23 -1.15 -19.79
C LEU A 34 -73.65 -2.54 -20.05
N ALA A 35 -74.31 -3.26 -20.95
CA ALA A 35 -73.85 -4.54 -21.48
C ALA A 35 -73.20 -4.31 -22.85
N ASP A 36 -72.35 -5.24 -23.27
CA ASP A 36 -71.66 -5.19 -24.57
C ASP A 36 -70.75 -3.96 -24.77
N ILE A 37 -70.19 -3.40 -23.69
CA ILE A 37 -69.14 -2.38 -23.82
C ILE A 37 -67.91 -3.05 -24.45
N ARG A 38 -67.61 -2.67 -25.69
CA ARG A 38 -66.34 -2.97 -26.36
C ARG A 38 -65.38 -1.81 -26.11
N MET A 39 -64.33 -2.05 -25.34
CA MET A 39 -63.16 -1.18 -25.38
C MET A 39 -62.25 -1.68 -26.49
N GLY A 40 -62.33 -1.03 -27.66
CA GLY A 40 -61.31 -1.21 -28.69
C GLY A 40 -60.08 -0.40 -28.29
N SER A 41 -59.00 -1.06 -27.88
CA SER A 41 -57.69 -0.43 -28.02
C SER A 41 -57.32 -0.53 -29.50
N ILE A 42 -56.97 0.60 -30.11
CA ILE A 42 -56.24 0.56 -31.38
C ILE A 42 -54.87 0.01 -30.98
N PRO A 43 -54.40 -1.13 -31.52
CA PRO A 43 -53.08 -1.63 -31.19
C PRO A 43 -52.06 -0.53 -31.48
N ASP A 44 -51.28 -0.18 -30.47
CA ASP A 44 -50.20 0.76 -30.69
C ASP A 44 -49.12 0.04 -31.49
N VAL A 45 -48.82 0.58 -32.67
CA VAL A 45 -47.81 0.06 -33.59
C VAL A 45 -46.71 1.10 -33.85
N THR A 46 -46.79 2.25 -33.18
CA THR A 46 -45.85 3.35 -33.37
C THR A 46 -44.74 3.19 -32.36
N ALA A 47 -43.49 3.31 -32.80
CA ALA A 47 -42.36 3.30 -31.90
C ALA A 47 -42.17 4.67 -31.25
N PRO A 48 -41.65 4.73 -30.00
CA PRO A 48 -41.38 6.00 -29.33
C PRO A 48 -40.29 6.79 -30.07
N THR A 49 -40.50 8.09 -30.24
CA THR A 49 -39.52 9.01 -30.81
C THR A 49 -38.51 9.44 -29.74
N VAL A 50 -37.25 9.02 -29.89
CA VAL A 50 -36.18 9.38 -28.97
C VAL A 50 -35.55 10.72 -29.35
N THR A 51 -35.60 11.71 -28.46
CA THR A 51 -34.94 13.02 -28.61
C THR A 51 -33.76 13.11 -27.67
N LEU A 52 -32.54 13.23 -28.23
CA LEU A 52 -31.31 13.36 -27.44
C LEU A 52 -31.24 14.75 -26.78
N GLY A 53 -30.96 14.77 -25.48
CA GLY A 53 -30.51 15.97 -24.79
C GLY A 53 -29.01 16.22 -25.02
N THR A 54 -28.49 17.29 -24.43
CA THR A 54 -27.06 17.61 -24.50
C THR A 54 -26.28 16.64 -23.61
N PRO A 55 -25.41 15.78 -24.17
CA PRO A 55 -24.55 14.92 -23.36
C PRO A 55 -23.57 15.76 -22.53
N THR A 56 -23.33 15.36 -21.29
CA THR A 56 -22.25 15.94 -20.48
C THR A 56 -21.22 14.88 -20.13
N ILE A 57 -19.94 15.24 -20.24
CA ILE A 57 -18.82 14.33 -19.97
C ILE A 57 -18.20 14.71 -18.63
N ALA A 58 -17.92 13.71 -17.81
CA ALA A 58 -17.09 13.86 -16.63
C ALA A 58 -16.03 12.75 -16.65
N TYR A 59 -14.86 13.06 -17.22
CA TYR A 59 -13.73 12.13 -17.32
C TYR A 59 -14.08 10.85 -18.08
N ASP A 60 -14.17 9.71 -17.39
CA ASP A 60 -14.50 8.39 -17.91
C ASP A 60 -16.01 8.08 -17.81
N GLN A 61 -16.84 9.11 -17.57
CA GLN A 61 -18.28 9.00 -17.50
C GLN A 61 -18.96 9.90 -18.55
N LEU A 62 -20.07 9.40 -19.09
CA LEU A 62 -20.94 10.12 -20.01
C LEU A 62 -22.37 10.12 -19.48
N PHE A 63 -22.90 11.30 -19.20
CA PHE A 63 -24.30 11.49 -18.84
C PHE A 63 -25.12 11.80 -20.10
N LEU A 64 -26.17 11.01 -20.30
CA LEU A 64 -27.04 11.03 -21.47
C LEU A 64 -28.48 11.35 -21.03
N PRO A 65 -28.85 12.64 -20.96
CA PRO A 65 -30.24 13.02 -20.87
C PRO A 65 -30.93 12.81 -22.23
N PHE A 66 -32.16 12.28 -22.22
CA PHE A 66 -32.99 12.17 -23.41
C PHE A 66 -34.47 12.11 -23.02
N THR A 67 -35.34 12.39 -23.98
CA THR A 67 -36.79 12.29 -23.80
C THR A 67 -37.41 11.40 -24.88
N THR A 68 -38.57 10.85 -24.57
CA THR A 68 -39.46 10.18 -25.51
C THR A 68 -40.79 10.92 -25.57
N ASP A 69 -41.48 10.83 -26.69
CA ASP A 69 -42.83 11.39 -26.89
C ASP A 69 -43.92 10.62 -26.12
N GLU A 70 -43.63 9.39 -25.71
CA GLU A 70 -44.49 8.55 -24.87
C GLU A 70 -43.70 7.79 -23.79
N ALA A 71 -44.40 7.19 -22.83
CA ALA A 71 -43.76 6.47 -21.73
C ALA A 71 -43.04 5.22 -22.23
N ALA A 72 -41.73 5.15 -22.01
CA ALA A 72 -40.90 4.04 -22.49
C ALA A 72 -39.93 3.55 -21.41
N THR A 73 -39.45 2.33 -21.58
CA THR A 73 -38.19 1.86 -20.98
C THR A 73 -37.06 2.03 -21.99
N TYR A 74 -35.80 1.91 -21.58
CA TYR A 74 -34.68 2.09 -22.50
C TYR A 74 -33.56 1.08 -22.29
N ARG A 75 -32.76 0.87 -23.35
CA ARG A 75 -31.40 0.35 -23.28
C ARG A 75 -30.48 1.22 -24.13
N ILE A 76 -29.21 1.29 -23.75
CA ILE A 76 -28.19 2.03 -24.47
C ILE A 76 -27.12 1.04 -24.92
N GLU A 77 -26.89 0.99 -26.22
CA GLU A 77 -25.84 0.19 -26.83
C GLU A 77 -24.69 1.13 -27.22
N TYR A 78 -23.44 0.81 -26.87
CA TYR A 78 -22.31 1.74 -27.02
C TYR A 78 -20.98 1.02 -27.27
N GLY A 79 -20.01 1.76 -27.79
CA GLY A 79 -18.67 1.24 -28.05
C GLY A 79 -17.79 2.20 -28.87
N TYR A 80 -16.56 1.77 -29.14
CA TYR A 80 -15.58 2.54 -29.92
C TYR A 80 -15.56 1.99 -31.35
N GLY A 81 -16.26 2.67 -32.26
CA GLY A 81 -16.44 2.21 -33.64
C GLY A 81 -17.42 1.02 -33.79
N ASN A 82 -18.18 0.68 -32.73
CA ASN A 82 -19.20 -0.36 -32.69
C ASN A 82 -20.23 -0.08 -31.57
N TYR A 83 -21.20 -0.98 -31.38
CA TYR A 83 -22.18 -0.96 -30.29
C TYR A 83 -22.11 -2.24 -29.43
N ALA A 84 -20.91 -2.64 -29.03
CA ALA A 84 -20.67 -3.95 -28.41
C ALA A 84 -21.10 -4.05 -26.93
N GLN A 85 -21.28 -2.92 -26.24
CA GLN A 85 -21.69 -2.88 -24.83
C GLN A 85 -23.14 -2.42 -24.70
N THR A 86 -23.83 -2.87 -23.64
CA THR A 86 -25.23 -2.52 -23.38
C THR A 86 -25.43 -2.12 -21.93
N LEU A 87 -26.10 -0.99 -21.70
CA LEU A 87 -26.66 -0.57 -20.41
C LEU A 87 -28.19 -0.61 -20.49
N ASN A 88 -28.84 -1.35 -19.59
CA ASN A 88 -30.30 -1.34 -19.49
C ASN A 88 -30.75 -0.29 -18.47
N GLY A 89 -31.79 0.47 -18.81
CA GLY A 89 -32.50 1.32 -17.85
C GLY A 89 -33.27 0.49 -16.81
N PRO A 90 -33.86 1.15 -15.79
CA PRO A 90 -34.67 0.48 -14.79
C PRO A 90 -35.87 -0.23 -15.42
N ALA A 91 -36.12 -1.49 -15.04
CA ALA A 91 -37.20 -2.31 -15.61
C ALA A 91 -38.60 -1.70 -15.41
N ASP A 92 -38.79 -0.97 -14.30
CA ASP A 92 -40.05 -0.30 -13.95
C ASP A 92 -40.01 1.21 -14.24
N GLY A 93 -38.99 1.68 -14.97
CA GLY A 93 -38.66 3.09 -15.20
C GLY A 93 -39.46 3.76 -16.32
N TRP A 94 -40.75 3.44 -16.46
CA TRP A 94 -41.64 3.99 -17.48
C TRP A 94 -41.80 5.49 -17.30
N ALA A 95 -41.16 6.25 -18.20
CA ALA A 95 -41.17 7.71 -18.18
C ALA A 95 -41.03 8.26 -19.59
N THR A 96 -41.24 9.57 -19.76
CA THR A 96 -40.95 10.32 -20.99
C THR A 96 -39.64 11.11 -20.91
N SER A 97 -39.05 11.17 -19.71
CA SER A 97 -37.81 11.87 -19.44
C SER A 97 -36.86 10.91 -18.76
N HIS A 98 -35.67 10.76 -19.35
CA HIS A 98 -34.69 9.81 -18.91
C HIS A 98 -33.32 10.46 -18.76
N ASN A 99 -32.52 9.87 -17.89
CA ASN A 99 -31.10 10.17 -17.79
C ASN A 99 -30.36 8.86 -17.54
N ALA A 100 -29.28 8.65 -18.27
CA ALA A 100 -28.42 7.49 -18.12
C ALA A 100 -26.97 7.90 -17.95
N THR A 101 -26.21 7.11 -17.19
CA THR A 101 -24.77 7.34 -17.00
C THR A 101 -24.01 6.13 -17.50
N LEU A 102 -23.19 6.31 -18.54
CA LEU A 102 -22.18 5.33 -18.95
C LEU A 102 -20.91 5.60 -18.14
N THR A 103 -20.27 4.56 -17.63
CA THR A 103 -19.05 4.64 -16.80
C THR A 103 -17.96 3.75 -17.38
N GLY A 104 -16.71 3.91 -16.92
CA GLY A 104 -15.60 3.06 -17.36
C GLY A 104 -15.12 3.36 -18.79
N LEU A 105 -15.36 4.57 -19.29
CA LEU A 105 -15.08 4.94 -20.67
C LEU A 105 -13.59 5.26 -20.90
N THR A 106 -13.10 4.90 -22.08
CA THR A 106 -11.73 5.15 -22.55
C THR A 106 -11.57 6.62 -22.93
N ARG A 107 -10.78 7.34 -22.13
CA ARG A 107 -10.41 8.73 -22.37
C ARG A 107 -9.67 8.89 -23.70
N GLY A 108 -9.92 10.01 -24.39
CA GLY A 108 -9.32 10.37 -25.67
C GLY A 108 -9.96 9.68 -26.88
N ALA A 109 -10.86 8.72 -26.68
CA ALA A 109 -11.58 8.03 -27.74
C ALA A 109 -12.94 8.68 -28.02
N THR A 110 -13.42 8.55 -29.25
CA THR A 110 -14.80 8.91 -29.61
C THR A 110 -15.70 7.72 -29.37
N LEU A 111 -16.61 7.85 -28.41
CA LEU A 111 -17.63 6.87 -28.11
C LEU A 111 -18.82 7.07 -29.05
N GLN A 112 -19.33 5.96 -29.59
CA GLN A 112 -20.61 5.90 -30.29
C GLN A 112 -21.66 5.26 -29.38
N TYR A 113 -22.89 5.77 -29.39
CA TYR A 113 -23.99 5.21 -28.61
C TYR A 113 -25.31 5.22 -29.40
N ARG A 114 -26.17 4.26 -29.09
CA ARG A 114 -27.53 4.08 -29.61
C ARG A 114 -28.48 3.86 -28.44
N ILE A 115 -29.37 4.83 -28.22
CA ILE A 115 -30.43 4.72 -27.21
C ILE A 115 -31.63 4.08 -27.91
N VAL A 116 -32.07 2.92 -27.42
CA VAL A 116 -33.26 2.21 -27.88
C VAL A 116 -34.32 2.34 -26.79
N ALA A 117 -35.44 2.98 -27.10
CA ALA A 117 -36.59 3.11 -26.20
C ALA A 117 -37.71 2.16 -26.65
N THR A 118 -38.36 1.49 -25.69
CA THR A 118 -39.44 0.54 -25.94
C THR A 118 -40.68 0.94 -25.14
N ASP A 119 -41.81 1.09 -25.83
CA ASP A 119 -43.11 1.44 -25.23
C ASP A 119 -43.80 0.23 -24.55
N HIS A 120 -45.02 0.44 -24.03
CA HIS A 120 -45.81 -0.61 -23.38
C HIS A 120 -46.33 -1.69 -24.35
N ALA A 121 -46.44 -1.38 -25.64
CA ALA A 121 -46.88 -2.30 -26.68
C ALA A 121 -45.73 -3.14 -27.28
N GLY A 122 -44.49 -2.82 -26.92
CA GLY A 122 -43.28 -3.48 -27.40
C GLY A 122 -42.68 -2.86 -28.67
N ASN A 123 -43.18 -1.71 -29.12
CA ASN A 123 -42.59 -0.98 -30.23
C ASN A 123 -41.30 -0.30 -29.78
N ALA A 124 -40.25 -0.37 -30.62
CA ALA A 124 -38.93 0.11 -30.28
C ALA A 124 -38.44 1.19 -31.25
N GLY A 125 -38.13 2.37 -30.72
CA GLY A 125 -37.52 3.48 -31.45
C GLY A 125 -36.09 3.72 -30.99
N PHE A 126 -35.29 4.45 -31.77
CA PHE A 126 -33.91 4.71 -31.38
C PHE A 126 -33.37 6.06 -31.85
N ALA A 127 -32.35 6.54 -31.14
CA ALA A 127 -31.49 7.64 -31.57
C ALA A 127 -30.02 7.29 -31.38
N THR A 128 -29.16 7.72 -32.30
CA THR A 128 -27.72 7.52 -32.24
C THR A 128 -26.98 8.82 -31.99
N GLY A 129 -25.91 8.77 -31.21
CA GLY A 129 -25.00 9.89 -31.03
C GLY A 129 -23.54 9.42 -30.94
N SER A 130 -22.63 10.40 -30.96
CA SER A 130 -21.21 10.16 -30.75
C SER A 130 -20.60 11.34 -30.01
N THR A 131 -19.67 11.07 -29.10
CA THR A 131 -18.97 12.11 -28.36
C THR A 131 -17.55 11.69 -28.00
N SER A 132 -16.63 12.65 -27.93
CA SER A 132 -15.24 12.38 -27.52
C SER A 132 -15.12 12.44 -26.01
N ILE A 133 -14.59 11.38 -25.41
CA ILE A 133 -14.43 11.27 -23.96
C ILE A 133 -13.19 12.07 -23.54
N ILE A 134 -13.41 13.26 -22.97
CA ILE A 134 -12.36 14.20 -22.57
C ILE A 134 -12.55 14.66 -21.13
N ASP A 135 -11.50 15.20 -20.51
CA ASP A 135 -11.61 15.80 -19.17
C ASP A 135 -12.55 17.02 -19.22
N PRO A 136 -13.29 17.29 -18.12
CA PRO A 136 -14.04 18.53 -18.00
C PRO A 136 -13.08 19.73 -18.05
N PRO A 137 -13.59 20.95 -18.36
CA PRO A 137 -12.80 22.16 -18.29
C PRO A 137 -12.12 22.31 -16.93
N PRO A 138 -10.90 22.87 -16.86
CA PRO A 138 -10.23 23.10 -15.60
C PRO A 138 -11.12 23.92 -14.64
N PRO A 139 -11.25 23.50 -13.37
CA PRO A 139 -12.03 24.23 -12.37
C PRO A 139 -11.38 25.59 -12.08
N THR A 140 -12.20 26.59 -11.81
CA THR A 140 -11.75 27.95 -11.45
C THR A 140 -11.67 28.18 -9.94
N THR A 141 -12.22 27.26 -9.14
CA THR A 141 -12.30 27.35 -7.68
C THR A 141 -11.96 25.99 -7.07
N ALA A 142 -11.13 25.98 -6.04
CA ALA A 142 -10.81 24.77 -5.29
C ALA A 142 -11.93 24.43 -4.29
N THR A 143 -12.23 23.13 -4.16
CA THR A 143 -13.10 22.57 -3.13
C THR A 143 -12.30 22.11 -1.90
N VAL A 144 -11.03 21.75 -2.09
CA VAL A 144 -10.11 21.33 -1.03
C VAL A 144 -8.74 21.96 -1.26
N THR A 145 -8.09 22.36 -0.16
CA THR A 145 -6.72 22.88 -0.16
C THR A 145 -5.80 21.92 0.55
N ILE A 146 -4.66 21.62 -0.07
CA ILE A 146 -3.58 20.85 0.53
C ILE A 146 -2.48 21.81 0.98
N ALA A 147 -2.26 21.88 2.30
CA ALA A 147 -1.13 22.60 2.87
C ALA A 147 0.08 21.66 2.95
N VAL A 148 1.18 22.04 2.32
CA VAL A 148 2.45 21.31 2.34
C VAL A 148 3.37 21.95 3.39
N ASP A 149 3.85 21.14 4.33
CA ASP A 149 4.86 21.54 5.30
C ASP A 149 6.27 21.25 4.74
N ALA A 150 6.71 22.11 3.82
CA ALA A 150 8.04 21.99 3.22
C ALA A 150 9.19 22.24 4.22
N ALA A 151 8.91 22.74 5.43
CA ALA A 151 9.92 23.06 6.44
C ALA A 151 10.31 21.86 7.31
N ASN A 152 9.49 20.80 7.34
CA ASN A 152 9.74 19.62 8.17
C ASN A 152 9.82 18.32 7.34
N PRO A 153 10.71 18.23 6.34
CA PRO A 153 10.85 17.03 5.53
C PRO A 153 11.36 15.84 6.35
N HIS A 154 11.04 14.62 5.93
CA HIS A 154 11.63 13.41 6.50
C HIS A 154 11.77 12.28 5.49
N ALA A 155 12.74 11.39 5.74
CA ALA A 155 12.93 10.21 4.92
C ALA A 155 11.75 9.25 5.02
N ILE A 156 11.30 8.74 3.87
CA ILE A 156 10.33 7.66 3.76
C ILE A 156 11.12 6.36 3.82
N SER A 157 10.75 5.44 4.71
CA SER A 157 11.38 4.13 4.71
C SER A 157 11.08 3.42 3.40
N PRO A 158 12.09 2.90 2.67
CA PRO A 158 11.83 2.16 1.44
C PRO A 158 11.00 0.90 1.70
N TRP A 159 10.94 0.39 2.93
CA TRP A 159 10.30 -0.89 3.27
C TRP A 159 8.80 -0.81 3.57
N ILE A 160 8.15 0.33 3.31
CA ILE A 160 6.68 0.45 3.41
C ILE A 160 5.94 -0.07 2.18
N TYR A 161 6.65 -0.30 1.06
CA TYR A 161 6.10 -0.81 -0.19
C TYR A 161 6.26 -2.34 -0.28
N GLY A 162 5.85 -3.03 0.79
CA GLY A 162 6.04 -4.47 0.94
C GLY A 162 4.77 -5.29 0.73
N MET A 163 4.98 -6.58 0.49
CA MET A 163 3.93 -7.60 0.45
C MET A 163 4.36 -8.87 1.18
N ASN A 164 3.38 -9.68 1.54
CA ASN A 164 3.57 -11.08 1.89
C ASN A 164 3.49 -11.94 0.62
N PHE A 165 4.30 -12.99 0.56
CA PHE A 165 4.28 -13.99 -0.51
C PHE A 165 4.48 -13.41 -1.92
N TYR A 166 5.35 -12.40 -2.07
CA TYR A 166 5.58 -11.72 -3.34
C TYR A 166 5.94 -12.67 -4.49
N GLN A 167 6.64 -13.76 -4.20
CA GLN A 167 7.11 -14.68 -5.24
C GLN A 167 6.08 -15.71 -5.71
N SER A 168 4.89 -15.74 -5.10
CA SER A 168 3.88 -16.77 -5.33
C SER A 168 3.10 -16.62 -6.64
N SER A 169 3.22 -15.48 -7.35
CA SER A 169 2.44 -15.24 -8.57
C SER A 169 3.17 -14.35 -9.59
N ALA A 170 2.90 -14.57 -10.88
CA ALA A 170 3.31 -13.68 -11.96
C ALA A 170 2.47 -12.40 -12.04
N ALA A 171 1.33 -12.34 -11.32
CA ALA A 171 0.42 -11.20 -11.29
C ALA A 171 0.89 -10.07 -10.35
N THR A 172 2.06 -10.21 -9.71
CA THR A 172 2.52 -9.28 -8.68
C THR A 172 2.86 -7.91 -9.26
N THR A 173 2.61 -6.86 -8.48
CA THR A 173 3.03 -5.51 -8.86
C THR A 173 4.56 -5.45 -8.92
N ARG A 174 5.08 -4.84 -9.98
CA ARG A 174 6.53 -4.64 -10.14
C ARG A 174 7.03 -3.60 -9.14
N ASN A 175 8.33 -3.63 -8.82
CA ASN A 175 9.01 -2.58 -8.04
C ASN A 175 8.49 -2.38 -6.60
N LEU A 176 7.99 -3.46 -5.99
CA LEU A 176 7.90 -3.55 -4.53
C LEU A 176 9.30 -3.64 -3.93
N THR A 177 9.42 -3.38 -2.64
CA THR A 177 10.73 -3.19 -1.99
C THR A 177 11.07 -4.25 -0.96
N ILE A 178 10.08 -4.98 -0.45
CA ILE A 178 10.30 -6.02 0.55
C ILE A 178 9.27 -7.16 0.45
N ASP A 179 9.74 -8.40 0.56
CA ASP A 179 8.89 -9.60 0.70
C ASP A 179 8.95 -10.15 2.14
N ARG A 180 7.80 -10.58 2.66
CA ARG A 180 7.68 -11.19 3.99
C ARG A 180 7.37 -12.68 3.90
N MET A 181 8.23 -13.45 4.57
CA MET A 181 8.09 -14.86 4.91
C MET A 181 7.62 -14.98 6.37
N GLY A 182 6.30 -14.86 6.58
CA GLY A 182 5.68 -14.94 7.90
C GLY A 182 4.22 -15.40 7.84
N GLY A 183 3.47 -15.24 8.93
CA GLY A 183 2.13 -15.79 9.10
C GLY A 183 2.13 -17.16 9.77
N ASN A 184 0.94 -17.71 10.02
CA ASN A 184 0.68 -18.92 10.82
C ASN A 184 1.62 -20.08 10.50
N ARG A 185 1.82 -20.37 9.20
CA ARG A 185 2.65 -21.49 8.73
C ARG A 185 4.09 -21.47 9.26
N TRP A 186 4.62 -20.30 9.58
CA TRP A 186 6.03 -20.13 9.94
C TRP A 186 6.34 -20.41 11.40
N THR A 187 5.33 -20.43 12.28
CA THR A 187 5.47 -20.74 13.72
C THR A 187 6.12 -22.12 13.93
N ALA A 188 5.71 -23.11 13.14
CA ALA A 188 6.19 -24.49 13.23
C ALA A 188 7.20 -24.86 12.13
N TYR A 189 7.76 -23.88 11.41
CA TYR A 189 8.75 -24.14 10.36
C TYR A 189 10.07 -24.69 10.93
N ASN A 190 10.48 -25.85 10.43
CA ASN A 190 11.75 -26.48 10.77
C ASN A 190 12.77 -26.24 9.66
N TRP A 191 13.79 -25.42 9.94
CA TRP A 191 14.82 -25.09 8.96
C TRP A 191 15.71 -26.28 8.57
N GLU A 192 15.74 -27.37 9.32
CA GLU A 192 16.61 -28.53 9.04
C GLU A 192 16.08 -29.37 7.87
N ASN A 193 14.75 -29.47 7.73
CA ASN A 193 14.06 -30.32 6.75
C ASN A 193 13.00 -29.57 5.91
N ASN A 194 12.79 -28.28 6.18
CA ASN A 194 11.76 -27.41 5.61
C ASN A 194 10.30 -27.88 5.81
N ALA A 195 10.04 -28.78 6.75
CA ALA A 195 8.69 -29.08 7.16
C ALA A 195 8.07 -27.90 7.91
N SER A 196 6.75 -27.77 7.85
CA SER A 196 5.99 -26.85 8.69
C SER A 196 4.60 -27.40 8.98
N ASN A 197 3.86 -26.73 9.87
CA ASN A 197 2.50 -27.10 10.23
C ASN A 197 1.50 -26.02 9.80
N SER A 198 0.33 -26.42 9.30
CA SER A 198 -0.76 -25.50 8.93
C SER A 198 -1.43 -24.82 10.12
N GLY A 199 -1.24 -25.32 11.35
CA GLY A 199 -2.13 -24.98 12.44
C GLY A 199 -3.59 -25.30 12.07
N SER A 200 -4.51 -24.51 12.61
CA SER A 200 -5.95 -24.63 12.35
C SER A 200 -6.39 -24.23 10.94
N ASP A 201 -5.52 -23.62 10.12
CA ASP A 201 -5.89 -23.07 8.81
C ASP A 201 -6.30 -24.17 7.80
N TRP A 202 -5.75 -25.38 7.95
CA TRP A 202 -6.07 -26.52 7.09
C TRP A 202 -6.15 -27.82 7.91
N GLY A 203 -7.36 -28.12 8.41
CA GLY A 203 -7.89 -29.36 9.01
C GLY A 203 -6.96 -30.31 9.80
N PRO A 204 -7.40 -30.77 11.00
CA PRO A 204 -7.24 -30.01 12.24
C PRO A 204 -5.86 -29.38 12.40
N TYR A 205 -4.77 -30.07 11.99
CA TYR A 205 -3.36 -29.61 11.97
C TYR A 205 -2.57 -30.54 11.03
N SER A 206 -1.72 -30.03 10.14
CA SER A 206 -1.00 -30.87 9.15
C SER A 206 0.47 -30.49 9.03
N ASN A 207 1.36 -31.46 9.26
CA ASN A 207 2.79 -31.38 8.95
C ASN A 207 3.03 -31.74 7.48
N ASP A 208 3.59 -30.84 6.67
CA ASP A 208 3.84 -31.11 5.25
C ASP A 208 4.92 -30.19 4.65
N SER A 209 5.08 -30.26 3.32
CA SER A 209 6.06 -29.50 2.53
C SER A 209 5.53 -28.20 1.91
N HIS A 210 4.45 -27.60 2.43
CA HIS A 210 3.78 -26.44 1.81
C HIS A 210 4.73 -25.26 1.51
N LEU A 211 5.68 -24.96 2.41
CA LEU A 211 6.64 -23.85 2.24
C LEU A 211 7.75 -24.16 1.21
N GLY A 212 7.82 -25.37 0.66
CA GLY A 212 8.84 -25.76 -0.30
C GLY A 212 10.22 -26.04 0.33
N GLY A 213 11.29 -25.74 -0.40
CA GLY A 213 12.68 -25.93 0.06
C GLY A 213 13.24 -27.35 0.00
N GLY A 214 12.39 -28.37 -0.17
CA GLY A 214 12.82 -29.77 -0.22
C GLY A 214 13.55 -30.19 1.05
N GLU A 215 14.62 -30.98 0.93
CA GLU A 215 15.42 -31.49 2.07
C GLU A 215 16.69 -30.67 2.34
N THR A 216 16.91 -29.56 1.63
CA THR A 216 18.11 -28.73 1.84
C THR A 216 17.88 -27.79 3.02
N PRO A 217 18.70 -27.82 4.09
CA PRO A 217 18.45 -26.99 5.27
C PRO A 217 18.40 -25.49 4.96
N GLY A 218 17.33 -24.83 5.42
CA GLY A 218 17.04 -23.41 5.28
C GLY A 218 16.57 -22.98 3.89
N GLU A 219 16.33 -23.92 2.97
CA GLU A 219 16.08 -23.60 1.56
C GLU A 219 14.74 -22.90 1.31
N ALA A 220 13.70 -23.18 2.11
CA ALA A 220 12.44 -22.45 2.03
C ALA A 220 12.60 -20.94 2.30
N VAL A 221 13.64 -20.55 3.05
CA VAL A 221 13.98 -19.14 3.32
C VAL A 221 15.05 -18.64 2.34
N ARG A 222 16.15 -19.38 2.18
CA ARG A 222 17.28 -18.99 1.33
C ARG A 222 16.88 -18.82 -0.13
N GLY A 223 16.02 -19.70 -0.65
CA GLY A 223 15.54 -19.64 -2.03
C GLY A 223 14.76 -18.35 -2.30
N VAL A 224 13.86 -17.99 -1.38
CA VAL A 224 13.08 -16.75 -1.45
C VAL A 224 13.99 -15.53 -1.38
N ILE A 225 14.87 -15.45 -0.36
CA ILE A 225 15.79 -14.30 -0.22
C ILE A 225 16.71 -14.14 -1.43
N ALA A 226 17.20 -15.23 -2.00
CA ALA A 226 18.03 -15.18 -3.21
C ALA A 226 17.24 -14.57 -4.38
N ALA A 227 16.00 -15.03 -4.58
CA ALA A 227 15.13 -14.51 -5.64
C ALA A 227 14.70 -13.05 -5.37
N ASP A 228 14.51 -12.63 -4.12
CA ASP A 228 14.25 -11.23 -3.76
C ASP A 228 15.42 -10.34 -4.13
N ARG A 229 16.65 -10.75 -3.77
CA ARG A 229 17.87 -10.02 -4.13
C ARG A 229 18.04 -9.89 -5.64
N THR A 230 17.66 -10.89 -6.45
CA THR A 230 17.70 -10.76 -7.92
C THR A 230 16.75 -9.70 -8.46
N ARG A 231 15.70 -9.35 -7.70
CA ARG A 231 14.73 -8.30 -8.05
C ARG A 231 15.05 -6.95 -7.41
N GLY A 232 16.05 -6.90 -6.53
CA GLY A 232 16.39 -5.69 -5.76
C GLY A 232 15.48 -5.48 -4.53
N ASN A 233 14.90 -6.54 -3.99
CA ASN A 233 14.05 -6.49 -2.82
C ASN A 233 14.84 -6.84 -1.55
N ALA A 234 14.50 -6.17 -0.46
CA ALA A 234 14.76 -6.65 0.89
C ALA A 234 13.85 -7.86 1.21
N SER A 235 14.15 -8.53 2.33
CA SER A 235 13.28 -9.62 2.82
C SER A 235 13.06 -9.51 4.33
N ILE A 236 12.01 -10.15 4.84
CA ILE A 236 11.83 -10.37 6.28
C ILE A 236 11.36 -11.81 6.50
N PHE A 237 11.97 -12.53 7.44
CA PHE A 237 11.64 -13.94 7.69
C PHE A 237 11.47 -14.24 9.17
N THR A 238 10.64 -15.25 9.47
CA THR A 238 10.29 -15.66 10.82
C THR A 238 11.27 -16.65 11.43
N VAL A 239 11.65 -16.38 12.69
CA VAL A 239 12.40 -17.28 13.57
C VAL A 239 11.48 -17.75 14.70
N GLN A 240 11.46 -19.06 14.95
CA GLN A 240 10.44 -19.73 15.75
C GLN A 240 10.67 -19.52 17.26
N MET A 241 9.57 -19.31 18.00
CA MET A 241 9.57 -18.98 19.42
C MET A 241 8.48 -19.72 20.23
N GLN A 242 7.40 -20.21 19.61
CA GLN A 242 6.33 -20.90 20.33
C GLN A 242 6.85 -22.08 21.16
N GLY A 243 7.72 -22.92 20.57
CA GLY A 243 8.49 -23.93 21.31
C GLY A 243 8.74 -25.23 20.58
N TYR A 244 8.05 -25.50 19.47
CA TYR A 244 8.19 -26.71 18.68
C TYR A 244 8.08 -26.42 17.18
N VAL A 245 8.73 -27.24 16.36
CA VAL A 245 8.67 -27.19 14.89
C VAL A 245 8.45 -28.57 14.31
N SER A 246 7.91 -28.67 13.10
CA SER A 246 7.54 -29.96 12.49
C SER A 246 8.74 -30.90 12.30
N ALA A 247 8.64 -32.13 12.80
CA ALA A 247 9.69 -33.15 12.63
C ALA A 247 9.60 -33.87 11.27
N ASP A 248 8.42 -33.86 10.65
CA ASP A 248 8.10 -34.65 9.46
C ASP A 248 7.18 -33.88 8.49
N LYS A 249 6.84 -34.53 7.37
CA LYS A 249 5.90 -34.05 6.34
C LYS A 249 4.73 -35.05 6.18
N SER A 250 4.36 -35.75 7.26
CA SER A 250 3.49 -36.94 7.21
C SER A 250 2.00 -36.62 7.30
N GLY A 251 1.60 -35.38 7.04
CA GLY A 251 0.22 -34.91 7.07
C GLY A 251 -0.33 -34.76 8.48
N LEU A 252 -1.60 -35.12 8.65
CA LEU A 252 -2.41 -34.83 9.83
C LEU A 252 -1.74 -35.17 11.17
N VAL A 253 -1.88 -34.26 12.13
CA VAL A 253 -1.45 -34.41 13.51
C VAL A 253 -2.67 -34.55 14.42
N THR A 254 -2.78 -35.69 15.09
CA THR A 254 -3.92 -36.01 15.96
C THR A 254 -3.55 -35.79 17.42
N LEU A 255 -4.29 -34.92 18.11
CA LEU A 255 -3.98 -34.50 19.48
C LEU A 255 -4.28 -35.57 20.54
N ASN A 256 -5.11 -36.57 20.22
CA ASN A 256 -5.47 -37.66 21.15
C ASN A 256 -4.31 -38.62 21.45
N PHE A 257 -3.16 -38.45 20.79
CA PHE A 257 -1.94 -39.18 21.11
C PHE A 257 -1.06 -38.31 22.03
N PRO A 258 -0.91 -38.63 23.33
CA PRO A 258 -0.14 -37.80 24.26
C PRO A 258 1.33 -37.59 23.85
N SER A 259 1.88 -38.46 23.01
CA SER A 259 3.25 -38.40 22.49
C SER A 259 3.37 -37.68 21.14
N HIS A 260 2.33 -37.02 20.63
CA HIS A 260 2.41 -36.36 19.31
C HIS A 260 3.52 -35.30 19.26
N LEU A 261 3.74 -34.52 20.33
CA LEU A 261 4.88 -33.58 20.40
C LEU A 261 6.23 -34.27 20.25
N ALA A 262 6.43 -35.44 20.87
CA ALA A 262 7.68 -36.18 20.80
C ALA A 262 7.88 -36.92 19.46
N SER A 263 6.80 -37.17 18.70
CA SER A 263 6.86 -37.99 17.48
C SER A 263 6.70 -37.18 16.20
N ARG A 264 6.01 -36.04 16.25
CA ARG A 264 5.64 -35.20 15.10
C ARG A 264 6.32 -33.84 15.14
N PHE A 265 6.99 -33.50 16.24
CA PHE A 265 7.67 -32.22 16.41
C PHE A 265 9.07 -32.38 17.01
N LYS A 266 9.89 -31.36 16.80
CA LYS A 266 11.17 -31.16 17.48
C LYS A 266 11.10 -29.93 18.36
N GLN A 267 11.81 -29.97 19.49
CA GLN A 267 11.83 -28.86 20.43
C GLN A 267 12.71 -27.72 19.90
N VAL A 268 12.19 -26.50 19.96
CA VAL A 268 12.97 -25.29 19.66
C VAL A 268 13.87 -24.97 20.85
N VAL A 269 15.16 -24.77 20.56
CA VAL A 269 16.15 -24.30 21.53
C VAL A 269 16.81 -23.05 20.97
N PHE A 270 16.79 -21.95 21.71
CA PHE A 270 17.29 -20.68 21.16
C PHE A 270 18.81 -20.63 21.01
N LYS A 271 19.55 -21.28 21.92
CA LYS A 271 21.02 -21.27 21.93
C LYS A 271 21.60 -22.68 21.89
N LYS A 272 22.38 -23.01 20.86
CA LYS A 272 23.04 -24.31 20.75
C LYS A 272 24.18 -24.44 21.77
N PRO A 273 24.26 -25.57 22.51
CA PRO A 273 25.41 -25.85 23.36
C PRO A 273 26.73 -25.84 22.57
N GLY A 274 27.73 -25.10 23.08
CA GLY A 274 29.02 -24.89 22.42
C GLY A 274 29.04 -23.73 21.40
N GLY A 275 27.88 -23.12 21.10
CA GLY A 275 27.78 -21.93 20.26
C GLY A 275 28.37 -22.12 18.86
N PRO A 276 28.98 -21.06 18.27
CA PRO A 276 29.48 -21.09 16.90
C PRO A 276 30.47 -22.19 16.55
N ALA A 277 31.20 -22.74 17.53
CA ALA A 277 32.12 -23.85 17.30
C ALA A 277 31.40 -25.15 16.88
N ASN A 278 30.11 -25.29 17.23
CA ASN A 278 29.29 -26.46 16.95
C ASN A 278 28.22 -26.20 15.86
N PHE A 279 28.26 -25.02 15.24
CA PHE A 279 27.31 -24.70 14.17
C PHE A 279 27.68 -25.36 12.85
N THR A 280 26.67 -25.72 12.06
CA THR A 280 26.79 -26.23 10.70
C THR A 280 25.65 -25.74 9.82
N THR A 281 25.90 -25.61 8.51
CA THR A 281 24.86 -25.31 7.52
C THR A 281 24.05 -26.55 7.10
N THR A 282 24.42 -27.72 7.63
CA THR A 282 23.78 -29.03 7.40
C THR A 282 23.54 -29.74 8.74
N PRO A 283 22.60 -29.24 9.57
CA PRO A 283 22.29 -29.82 10.89
C PRO A 283 21.72 -31.24 10.77
N SER A 284 21.75 -31.98 11.88
CA SER A 284 21.17 -33.32 11.95
C SER A 284 19.65 -33.25 12.00
N THR A 285 18.97 -33.99 11.13
CA THR A 285 17.51 -34.09 11.18
C THR A 285 17.01 -35.15 12.17
N THR A 286 17.89 -35.89 12.84
CA THR A 286 17.51 -37.03 13.70
C THR A 286 17.53 -36.76 15.20
N ASP A 287 18.11 -35.65 15.65
CA ASP A 287 18.08 -35.27 17.06
C ASP A 287 16.73 -34.66 17.46
N ALA A 288 16.53 -34.38 18.74
CA ALA A 288 15.25 -33.91 19.28
C ALA A 288 15.05 -32.38 19.17
N ASN A 289 16.10 -31.62 18.84
CA ASN A 289 16.12 -30.17 19.00
C ASN A 289 16.42 -29.46 17.68
N VAL A 290 15.85 -28.27 17.50
CA VAL A 290 16.20 -27.36 16.40
C VAL A 290 16.68 -26.04 17.00
N TYR A 291 17.85 -25.58 16.55
CA TYR A 291 18.55 -24.44 17.13
C TYR A 291 18.35 -23.15 16.34
N MET A 292 17.85 -22.08 16.99
CA MET A 292 17.52 -20.82 16.31
C MET A 292 18.74 -19.94 16.03
N ASP A 293 19.72 -19.91 16.93
CA ASP A 293 21.00 -19.22 16.70
C ASP A 293 21.79 -19.88 15.56
N GLU A 294 21.81 -21.21 15.48
CA GLU A 294 22.39 -21.93 14.35
C GLU A 294 21.66 -21.63 13.05
N PHE A 295 20.32 -21.55 13.04
CA PHE A 295 19.54 -21.17 11.86
C PHE A 295 19.94 -19.78 11.34
N VAL A 296 19.93 -18.77 12.21
CA VAL A 296 20.30 -17.39 11.88
C VAL A 296 21.76 -17.30 11.40
N TRP A 297 22.67 -18.00 12.08
CA TRP A 297 24.06 -18.08 11.64
C TRP A 297 24.17 -18.75 10.26
N ALA A 298 23.49 -19.87 10.03
CA ALA A 298 23.54 -20.64 8.80
C ALA A 298 23.00 -19.84 7.61
N MET A 299 21.95 -19.04 7.82
CA MET A 299 21.43 -18.13 6.80
C MET A 299 22.47 -17.09 6.38
N ASN A 300 23.23 -16.52 7.32
CA ASN A 300 24.32 -15.60 7.00
C ASN A 300 25.53 -16.30 6.35
N GLN A 301 25.76 -17.60 6.60
CA GLN A 301 26.79 -18.35 5.88
C GLN A 301 26.36 -18.64 4.44
N LYS A 302 25.09 -19.00 4.24
CA LYS A 302 24.51 -19.28 2.91
C LYS A 302 24.36 -18.00 2.08
N ILE A 303 24.17 -16.85 2.73
CA ILE A 303 24.05 -15.55 2.08
C ILE A 303 24.87 -14.51 2.87
N PRO A 304 26.17 -14.34 2.56
CA PRO A 304 27.04 -13.42 3.30
C PRO A 304 26.52 -11.98 3.32
N GLY A 305 26.56 -11.36 4.50
CA GLY A 305 26.12 -9.96 4.68
C GLY A 305 24.61 -9.78 4.80
N LEU A 306 23.87 -10.89 4.96
CA LEU A 306 22.41 -10.97 4.95
C LEU A 306 21.71 -9.82 5.70
N TYR A 307 22.19 -9.53 6.90
CA TYR A 307 21.55 -8.66 7.87
C TYR A 307 22.00 -7.19 7.80
N THR A 308 23.09 -6.90 7.09
CA THR A 308 23.74 -5.58 7.08
C THR A 308 23.84 -4.99 5.68
N ASP A 309 23.27 -5.65 4.68
CA ASP A 309 23.21 -5.17 3.31
C ASP A 309 22.49 -3.80 3.26
N PRO A 310 23.15 -2.72 2.78
CA PRO A 310 22.58 -1.37 2.75
C PRO A 310 21.62 -1.14 1.58
N VAL A 311 21.41 -2.16 0.73
CA VAL A 311 20.50 -2.12 -0.41
C VAL A 311 19.36 -3.11 -0.19
N ASN A 312 19.67 -4.37 0.11
CA ASN A 312 18.69 -5.46 0.24
C ASN A 312 18.85 -6.21 1.57
N PRO A 313 18.62 -5.55 2.72
CA PRO A 313 18.75 -6.19 4.02
C PRO A 313 17.71 -7.30 4.20
N SER A 314 18.01 -8.27 5.06
CA SER A 314 16.99 -9.17 5.60
C SER A 314 16.74 -8.91 7.09
N PHE A 315 15.46 -8.86 7.46
CA PHE A 315 15.01 -8.65 8.84
C PHE A 315 14.45 -9.93 9.46
N ILE A 316 14.36 -9.96 10.79
CA ILE A 316 13.92 -11.14 11.56
C ILE A 316 12.63 -10.83 12.31
N LEU A 317 11.59 -11.64 12.10
CA LEU A 317 10.38 -11.69 12.92
C LEU A 317 10.55 -12.68 14.07
N LEU A 318 10.10 -12.28 15.25
CA LEU A 318 10.05 -13.12 16.43
C LEU A 318 8.72 -13.89 16.45
N ASP A 319 8.67 -15.00 15.72
CA ASP A 319 7.49 -15.84 15.52
C ASP A 319 6.32 -15.10 14.83
N ASN A 320 5.07 -15.45 15.14
CA ASN A 320 3.86 -14.88 14.56
C ASN A 320 2.67 -14.98 15.54
N GLU A 321 1.96 -13.88 15.77
CA GLU A 321 0.66 -13.83 16.48
C GLU A 321 0.61 -14.65 17.78
N PRO A 322 1.50 -14.36 18.75
CA PRO A 322 1.69 -15.19 19.93
C PRO A 322 0.45 -15.31 20.82
N GLU A 323 -0.48 -14.37 20.73
CA GLU A 323 -1.75 -14.42 21.45
C GLU A 323 -2.73 -15.44 20.87
N LEU A 324 -2.56 -15.80 19.60
CA LEU A 324 -3.38 -16.77 18.89
C LEU A 324 -2.75 -18.17 18.86
N TRP A 325 -1.51 -18.36 19.34
CA TRP A 325 -0.92 -19.68 19.55
C TRP A 325 -1.86 -20.74 20.15
N PRO A 326 -2.66 -20.48 21.21
CA PRO A 326 -3.58 -21.46 21.75
C PRO A 326 -4.74 -21.87 20.85
N SER A 327 -5.11 -21.05 19.86
CA SER A 327 -6.18 -21.35 18.90
C SER A 327 -5.63 -21.84 17.56
N THR A 328 -4.64 -21.14 17.01
CA THR A 328 -4.05 -21.40 15.71
C THR A 328 -3.12 -22.61 15.76
N HIS A 329 -2.35 -22.74 16.84
CA HIS A 329 -1.33 -23.78 17.03
C HIS A 329 -1.60 -24.65 18.27
N ALA A 330 -2.85 -25.06 18.43
CA ALA A 330 -3.29 -25.91 19.54
C ALA A 330 -2.65 -27.32 19.52
N GLU A 331 -2.03 -27.73 18.43
CA GLU A 331 -1.16 -28.90 18.34
C GLU A 331 0.17 -28.75 19.05
N ILE A 332 0.59 -27.52 19.36
CA ILE A 332 1.81 -27.24 20.12
C ILE A 332 1.47 -26.83 21.56
N GLN A 333 0.51 -25.92 21.71
CA GLN A 333 0.16 -25.34 23.00
C GLN A 333 -1.31 -24.94 22.98
N GLN A 334 -2.15 -25.55 23.84
CA GLN A 334 -3.58 -25.20 23.94
C GLN A 334 -3.89 -24.13 25.00
N SER A 335 -3.01 -23.97 25.98
CA SER A 335 -3.18 -22.96 27.03
C SER A 335 -2.47 -21.67 26.63
N PRO A 336 -3.05 -20.49 26.83
CA PRO A 336 -2.38 -19.22 26.55
C PRO A 336 -1.02 -19.13 27.24
N ILE A 337 0.01 -18.65 26.54
CA ILE A 337 1.29 -18.35 27.17
C ILE A 337 1.12 -17.15 28.11
N SER A 338 1.71 -17.23 29.31
CA SER A 338 1.71 -16.09 30.21
C SER A 338 2.55 -14.95 29.63
N VAL A 339 2.14 -13.70 29.92
CA VAL A 339 2.90 -12.50 29.54
C VAL A 339 4.37 -12.59 29.99
N ALA A 340 4.61 -13.09 31.20
CA ALA A 340 5.96 -13.22 31.76
C ALA A 340 6.82 -14.27 31.03
N ASP A 341 6.23 -15.42 30.69
CA ASP A 341 6.94 -16.48 29.95
C ASP A 341 7.23 -16.04 28.52
N TYR A 342 6.28 -15.36 27.87
CA TYR A 342 6.48 -14.80 26.53
C TYR A 342 7.62 -13.78 26.50
N LEU A 343 7.66 -12.85 27.45
CA LEU A 343 8.76 -11.87 27.56
C LEU A 343 10.10 -12.55 27.83
N THR A 344 10.12 -13.57 28.69
CA THR A 344 11.32 -14.37 28.96
C THR A 344 11.83 -15.05 27.69
N LYS A 345 10.94 -15.67 26.91
CA LYS A 345 11.30 -16.28 25.61
C LYS A 345 11.82 -15.25 24.62
N THR A 346 11.13 -14.11 24.50
CA THR A 346 11.51 -13.01 23.61
C THR A 346 12.91 -12.50 23.91
N ILE A 347 13.22 -12.24 25.19
CA ILE A 347 14.54 -11.78 25.62
C ILE A 347 15.61 -12.85 25.35
N ALA A 348 15.31 -14.12 25.63
CA ALA A 348 16.27 -15.21 25.40
C ALA A 348 16.58 -15.42 23.92
N LEU A 349 15.56 -15.44 23.06
CA LEU A 349 15.70 -15.59 21.61
C LEU A 349 16.46 -14.40 21.01
N THR A 350 16.08 -13.17 21.35
CA THR A 350 16.74 -11.97 20.82
C THR A 350 18.22 -11.90 21.22
N LYS A 351 18.58 -12.26 22.46
CA LYS A 351 19.99 -12.37 22.86
C LYS A 351 20.74 -13.42 22.03
N ALA A 352 20.15 -14.60 21.82
CA ALA A 352 20.75 -15.65 21.01
C ALA A 352 20.96 -15.20 19.54
N ILE A 353 20.00 -14.49 18.96
CA ILE A 353 20.14 -13.87 17.63
C ILE A 353 21.29 -12.86 17.63
N LYS A 354 21.34 -11.95 18.61
CA LYS A 354 22.39 -10.90 18.68
C LYS A 354 23.79 -11.46 18.96
N ASP A 355 23.90 -12.66 19.54
CA ASP A 355 25.19 -13.34 19.75
C ASP A 355 25.83 -13.77 18.42
N VAL A 356 25.03 -14.08 17.40
CA VAL A 356 25.49 -14.61 16.11
C VAL A 356 25.33 -13.62 14.95
N ALA A 357 24.41 -12.66 15.09
CA ALA A 357 24.07 -11.65 14.09
C ALA A 357 23.79 -10.30 14.77
N PRO A 358 24.84 -9.61 15.28
CA PRO A 358 24.66 -8.36 16.05
C PRO A 358 24.00 -7.24 15.23
N GLY A 359 24.16 -7.25 13.91
CA GLY A 359 23.54 -6.28 12.99
C GLY A 359 22.10 -6.60 12.56
N ALA A 360 21.55 -7.78 12.90
CA ALA A 360 20.20 -8.15 12.51
C ALA A 360 19.16 -7.31 13.25
N LYS A 361 18.16 -6.78 12.53
CA LYS A 361 17.03 -6.08 13.14
C LYS A 361 15.92 -7.06 13.49
N THR A 362 15.48 -7.04 14.75
CA THR A 362 14.39 -7.89 15.27
C THR A 362 13.06 -7.14 15.33
N PHE A 363 12.00 -7.84 14.92
CA PHE A 363 10.62 -7.37 14.86
C PHE A 363 9.79 -8.18 15.84
N GLY A 364 9.11 -7.51 16.77
CA GLY A 364 8.25 -8.17 17.75
C GLY A 364 7.27 -7.18 18.39
N PRO A 365 6.21 -7.67 19.01
CA PRO A 365 5.88 -9.08 19.26
C PRO A 365 5.15 -9.79 18.11
N VAL A 366 4.83 -9.08 17.02
CA VAL A 366 4.06 -9.61 15.87
C VAL A 366 2.60 -9.88 16.26
N HIS A 367 1.96 -8.88 16.89
CA HIS A 367 0.55 -8.95 17.32
C HIS A 367 -0.41 -9.26 16.17
N TYR A 368 -1.44 -10.07 16.41
CA TYR A 368 -2.50 -10.32 15.43
C TYR A 368 -3.43 -9.11 15.16
N GLY A 369 -3.56 -8.21 16.14
CA GLY A 369 -4.51 -7.10 16.08
C GLY A 369 -4.73 -6.41 17.42
N TYR A 370 -5.81 -5.63 17.49
CA TYR A 370 -6.05 -4.66 18.58
C TYR A 370 -6.02 -5.25 20.00
N ASN A 371 -6.70 -6.37 20.28
CA ASN A 371 -6.68 -6.95 21.63
C ASN A 371 -5.30 -7.50 22.03
N GLY A 372 -4.51 -8.03 21.07
CA GLY A 372 -3.12 -8.41 21.35
C GLY A 372 -2.30 -7.21 21.80
N ILE A 373 -2.45 -6.08 21.09
CA ILE A 373 -1.78 -4.81 21.39
C ILE A 373 -2.14 -4.28 22.78
N ILE A 374 -3.45 -4.22 23.11
CA ILE A 374 -3.89 -3.51 24.32
C ILE A 374 -3.78 -4.35 25.58
N ASN A 375 -4.09 -5.65 25.53
CA ASN A 375 -4.26 -6.44 26.74
C ASN A 375 -3.87 -7.91 26.60
N TRP A 376 -3.07 -8.27 25.58
CA TRP A 376 -2.61 -9.65 25.37
C TRP A 376 -3.80 -10.63 25.34
N GLN A 377 -4.82 -10.30 24.55
CA GLN A 377 -6.02 -11.12 24.38
C GLN A 377 -6.77 -11.38 25.70
N GLY A 378 -6.91 -10.34 26.51
CA GLY A 378 -7.68 -10.37 27.76
C GLY A 378 -6.89 -10.79 29.00
N ALA A 379 -5.56 -10.77 28.96
CA ALA A 379 -4.75 -10.99 30.15
C ALA A 379 -4.97 -9.90 31.22
N ALA A 380 -4.88 -10.30 32.49
CA ALA A 380 -5.04 -9.39 33.61
C ALA A 380 -3.85 -8.41 33.73
N GLY A 381 -4.10 -7.23 34.32
CA GLY A 381 -3.07 -6.23 34.62
C GLY A 381 -2.96 -5.09 33.60
N PHE A 382 -3.78 -5.08 32.56
CA PHE A 382 -3.85 -3.99 31.58
C PHE A 382 -5.10 -3.13 31.77
N THR A 383 -4.97 -1.83 31.48
CA THR A 383 -6.01 -0.82 31.65
C THR A 383 -6.09 0.07 30.41
N SER A 384 -7.04 1.02 30.38
CA SER A 384 -7.13 1.99 29.28
C SER A 384 -5.89 2.88 29.11
N SER A 385 -5.10 3.08 30.18
CA SER A 385 -3.87 3.89 30.17
C SER A 385 -2.57 3.08 30.13
N TYR A 386 -2.62 1.79 30.47
CA TYR A 386 -1.47 0.89 30.50
C TYR A 386 -1.74 -0.39 29.71
N TRP A 387 -1.17 -0.47 28.51
CA TRP A 387 -1.36 -1.54 27.53
C TRP A 387 -0.25 -2.59 27.62
N PHE A 388 -0.46 -3.75 27.00
CA PHE A 388 0.62 -4.72 26.80
C PHE A 388 1.81 -4.08 26.06
N THR A 389 1.57 -3.23 25.07
CA THR A 389 2.63 -2.42 24.42
C THR A 389 3.55 -1.74 25.42
N ASP A 390 3.00 -1.15 26.48
CA ASP A 390 3.77 -0.40 27.47
C ASP A 390 4.69 -1.34 28.24
N LYS A 391 4.14 -2.46 28.73
CA LYS A 391 4.90 -3.50 29.43
C LYS A 391 6.00 -4.11 28.55
N TYR A 392 5.68 -4.42 27.30
CA TYR A 392 6.63 -5.03 26.36
C TYR A 392 7.83 -4.10 26.09
N LEU A 393 7.57 -2.80 25.87
CA LEU A 393 8.61 -1.81 25.65
C LEU A 393 9.48 -1.61 26.90
N ASP A 394 8.87 -1.48 28.08
CA ASP A 394 9.60 -1.22 29.33
C ASP A 394 10.50 -2.40 29.70
N ASP A 395 9.99 -3.63 29.64
CA ASP A 395 10.73 -4.83 30.05
C ASP A 395 11.88 -5.16 29.08
N LEU A 396 11.66 -5.05 27.76
CA LEU A 396 12.72 -5.29 26.78
C LEU A 396 13.76 -4.17 26.77
N LYS A 397 13.37 -2.92 27.09
CA LYS A 397 14.33 -1.82 27.28
C LYS A 397 15.22 -2.07 28.50
N ALA A 398 14.65 -2.52 29.61
CA ALA A 398 15.40 -2.88 30.80
C ALA A 398 16.36 -4.06 30.51
N ALA A 399 15.88 -5.10 29.84
CA ALA A 399 16.70 -6.22 29.40
C ALA A 399 17.82 -5.79 28.44
N SER A 400 17.54 -4.90 27.50
CA SER A 400 18.53 -4.33 26.56
C SER A 400 19.60 -3.52 27.28
N THR A 401 19.21 -2.73 28.28
CA THR A 401 20.14 -1.96 29.10
C THR A 401 21.07 -2.87 29.88
N THR A 402 20.55 -3.97 30.42
CA THR A 402 21.33 -4.98 31.15
C THR A 402 22.27 -5.75 30.23
N ASP A 403 21.83 -6.05 29.01
CA ASP A 403 22.61 -6.79 28.01
C ASP A 403 23.67 -5.94 27.30
N GLY A 404 23.52 -4.61 27.30
CA GLY A 404 24.37 -3.69 26.57
C GLY A 404 24.09 -3.63 25.06
N ARG A 405 23.06 -4.32 24.58
CA ARG A 405 22.64 -4.37 23.17
C ARG A 405 21.14 -4.08 23.06
N ARG A 406 20.70 -3.45 21.97
CA ARG A 406 19.27 -3.29 21.67
C ARG A 406 18.67 -4.65 21.28
N LEU A 407 17.67 -5.13 22.04
CA LEU A 407 17.04 -6.44 21.84
C LEU A 407 15.74 -6.39 21.03
N LEU A 408 15.16 -5.20 20.85
CA LEU A 408 14.04 -4.95 19.95
C LEU A 408 14.41 -3.78 19.04
N ASP A 409 14.38 -3.98 17.72
CA ASP A 409 14.64 -2.89 16.78
C ASP A 409 13.35 -2.23 16.29
N VAL A 410 12.31 -3.02 16.06
CA VAL A 410 11.04 -2.57 15.48
C VAL A 410 9.87 -3.20 16.23
N TYR A 411 9.02 -2.36 16.83
CA TYR A 411 7.75 -2.81 17.39
C TYR A 411 6.78 -3.13 16.25
N ASN A 412 6.12 -4.28 16.35
CA ASN A 412 5.41 -4.86 15.22
C ASN A 412 4.03 -5.43 15.56
N PHE A 413 3.07 -5.18 14.67
CA PHE A 413 1.69 -5.64 14.76
C PHE A 413 1.09 -5.88 13.36
N HIS A 414 -0.05 -6.57 13.33
CA HIS A 414 -0.89 -6.76 12.16
C HIS A 414 -2.13 -5.88 12.26
N TRP A 415 -2.62 -5.42 11.11
CA TRP A 415 -3.75 -4.51 11.04
C TRP A 415 -4.70 -4.87 9.90
N TYR A 416 -5.67 -5.71 10.22
CA TYR A 416 -6.84 -5.96 9.40
C TYR A 416 -7.95 -5.00 9.86
N SER A 417 -8.35 -4.03 9.04
CA SER A 417 -9.32 -3.01 9.48
C SER A 417 -10.64 -3.63 9.95
N GLU A 418 -11.11 -3.23 11.13
CA GLU A 418 -12.39 -3.65 11.72
C GLU A 418 -13.56 -2.75 11.32
N ALA A 419 -13.29 -1.71 10.53
CA ALA A 419 -14.31 -0.82 9.98
C ALA A 419 -15.37 -1.62 9.23
N LYS A 420 -16.62 -1.16 9.30
CA LYS A 420 -17.76 -1.76 8.62
C LYS A 420 -18.43 -0.80 7.64
N GLY A 421 -18.93 -1.36 6.56
CA GLY A 421 -19.86 -0.72 5.63
C GLY A 421 -21.11 -1.57 5.51
N SER A 422 -22.28 -0.99 5.80
CA SER A 422 -23.55 -1.73 5.81
C SER A 422 -23.49 -3.01 6.67
N GLY A 423 -22.87 -2.94 7.85
CA GLY A 423 -22.73 -4.07 8.78
C GLY A 423 -21.68 -5.12 8.40
N THR A 424 -21.02 -5.00 7.25
CA THR A 424 -19.98 -5.93 6.80
C THR A 424 -18.60 -5.33 7.00
N ARG A 425 -17.68 -6.07 7.61
CA ARG A 425 -16.28 -5.64 7.81
C ARG A 425 -15.61 -5.40 6.46
N VAL A 426 -14.81 -4.34 6.34
CA VAL A 426 -14.23 -3.90 5.06
C VAL A 426 -13.40 -4.99 4.39
N ILE A 427 -12.62 -5.79 5.12
CA ILE A 427 -11.83 -6.87 4.54
C ILE A 427 -12.67 -7.96 3.85
N GLY A 428 -13.96 -8.09 4.19
CA GLY A 428 -14.89 -8.99 3.53
C GLY A 428 -15.60 -8.39 2.30
N LEU A 429 -15.36 -7.11 1.98
CA LEU A 429 -15.96 -6.42 0.84
C LEU A 429 -15.14 -6.64 -0.43
N THR A 430 -15.25 -7.83 -1.01
CA THR A 430 -14.40 -8.26 -2.15
C THR A 430 -15.09 -8.20 -3.51
N SER A 431 -16.38 -7.85 -3.54
CA SER A 431 -17.21 -7.78 -4.75
C SER A 431 -16.78 -6.66 -5.71
N PRO A 432 -16.86 -6.85 -7.04
CA PRO A 432 -16.70 -5.76 -8.01
C PRO A 432 -17.86 -4.75 -7.98
N THR A 433 -18.98 -5.10 -7.34
CA THR A 433 -20.13 -4.22 -7.14
C THR A 433 -20.34 -4.02 -5.64
N LEU A 434 -20.16 -2.79 -5.16
CA LEU A 434 -20.32 -2.39 -3.76
C LEU A 434 -21.36 -1.27 -3.65
N THR A 435 -22.06 -1.21 -2.51
CA THR A 435 -22.92 -0.05 -2.22
C THR A 435 -22.07 1.17 -1.89
N GLU A 436 -22.63 2.38 -2.02
CA GLU A 436 -21.92 3.61 -1.66
C GLU A 436 -21.41 3.60 -0.20
N ALA A 437 -22.19 3.07 0.74
CA ALA A 437 -21.78 2.95 2.14
C ALA A 437 -20.60 1.97 2.33
N GLN A 438 -20.58 0.88 1.55
CA GLN A 438 -19.47 -0.07 1.54
C GLN A 438 -18.21 0.54 0.92
N ILE A 439 -18.34 1.26 -0.20
CA ILE A 439 -17.24 1.98 -0.84
C ILE A 439 -16.64 3.00 0.15
N GLN A 440 -17.50 3.81 0.79
CA GLN A 440 -17.06 4.79 1.78
C GLN A 440 -16.36 4.15 2.98
N ALA A 441 -16.85 3.01 3.50
CA ALA A 441 -16.15 2.32 4.58
C ALA A 441 -14.73 1.90 4.19
N VAL A 442 -14.54 1.36 2.97
CA VAL A 442 -13.21 0.96 2.46
C VAL A 442 -12.29 2.17 2.31
N VAL A 443 -12.69 3.21 1.56
CA VAL A 443 -11.81 4.36 1.24
C VAL A 443 -11.51 5.26 2.44
N GLN A 444 -12.33 5.21 3.50
CA GLN A 444 -12.10 5.95 4.74
C GLN A 444 -11.30 5.15 5.77
N SER A 445 -11.26 3.81 5.68
CA SER A 445 -10.60 2.94 6.66
C SER A 445 -9.12 3.25 6.96
N PRO A 446 -8.28 3.74 6.01
CA PRO A 446 -6.89 4.11 6.32
C PRO A 446 -6.77 5.25 7.35
N ARG A 447 -7.81 6.09 7.49
CA ARG A 447 -7.84 7.18 8.49
C ARG A 447 -7.78 6.63 9.92
N SER A 448 -8.23 5.40 10.17
CA SER A 448 -8.14 4.74 11.48
C SER A 448 -6.70 4.53 11.96
N LEU A 449 -5.70 4.65 11.07
CA LEU A 449 -4.31 4.60 11.45
C LEU A 449 -3.84 5.88 12.15
N TRP A 450 -4.36 7.06 11.79
CA TRP A 450 -3.74 8.33 12.19
C TRP A 450 -4.69 9.49 12.54
N ASP A 451 -5.91 9.51 11.98
CA ASP A 451 -6.77 10.69 11.98
C ASP A 451 -7.57 10.81 13.30
N PRO A 452 -7.35 11.85 14.11
CA PRO A 452 -8.08 12.06 15.36
C PRO A 452 -9.52 12.56 15.16
N THR A 453 -9.95 12.80 13.93
CA THR A 453 -11.31 13.26 13.59
C THR A 453 -12.18 12.16 12.99
N TYR A 454 -11.63 10.97 12.79
CA TYR A 454 -12.33 9.83 12.19
C TYR A 454 -12.65 8.76 13.22
N THR A 455 -13.95 8.48 13.38
CA THR A 455 -14.43 7.32 14.14
C THR A 455 -15.04 6.34 13.14
N GLU A 456 -14.41 5.18 12.96
CA GLU A 456 -14.95 4.09 12.14
C GLU A 456 -16.13 3.40 12.85
N ASP A 457 -17.01 2.77 12.07
CA ASP A 457 -17.98 1.81 12.59
C ASP A 457 -17.26 0.48 12.89
N SER A 458 -16.79 0.31 14.12
CA SER A 458 -16.15 -0.91 14.58
C SER A 458 -16.21 -1.06 16.10
N TRP A 459 -16.07 -2.30 16.56
CA TRP A 459 -15.93 -2.61 17.99
C TRP A 459 -14.65 -2.02 18.60
N VAL A 460 -13.62 -1.74 17.78
CA VAL A 460 -12.36 -1.14 18.24
C VAL A 460 -12.58 0.32 18.60
N ALA A 461 -13.28 1.08 17.73
CA ALA A 461 -13.63 2.47 18.00
C ALA A 461 -14.56 2.59 19.23
N GLU A 462 -15.53 1.67 19.36
CA GLU A 462 -16.39 1.56 20.54
C GLU A 462 -15.59 1.31 21.82
N ASN A 463 -14.64 0.37 21.80
CA ASN A 463 -13.78 0.07 22.94
C ASN A 463 -12.90 1.26 23.36
N LEU A 464 -12.40 2.02 22.40
CA LEU A 464 -11.62 3.23 22.63
C LEU A 464 -12.48 4.44 23.04
N GLY A 465 -13.80 4.37 22.85
CA GLY A 465 -14.72 5.51 23.04
C GLY A 465 -14.51 6.64 22.04
N GLY A 466 -13.98 6.36 20.85
CA GLY A 466 -13.66 7.37 19.85
C GLY A 466 -12.67 6.91 18.77
N PRO A 467 -11.97 7.85 18.11
CA PRO A 467 -11.05 7.57 17.02
C PRO A 467 -9.97 6.54 17.36
N VAL A 468 -9.74 5.62 16.42
CA VAL A 468 -8.78 4.52 16.56
C VAL A 468 -7.35 5.06 16.60
N ARG A 469 -6.91 5.76 15.55
CA ARG A 469 -5.57 6.39 15.41
C ARG A 469 -4.42 5.50 15.90
N ILE A 470 -4.43 4.21 15.53
CA ILE A 470 -3.58 3.19 16.17
C ILE A 470 -2.09 3.43 15.95
N VAL A 471 -1.67 3.90 14.76
CA VAL A 471 -0.27 4.22 14.48
C VAL A 471 0.17 5.38 15.37
N SER A 472 -0.60 6.47 15.43
CA SER A 472 -0.29 7.62 16.28
C SER A 472 -0.19 7.24 17.76
N ARG A 473 -1.12 6.41 18.28
CA ARG A 473 -1.09 5.94 19.68
C ARG A 473 0.14 5.11 19.98
N LEU A 474 0.53 4.20 19.08
CA LEU A 474 1.71 3.36 19.28
C LEU A 474 2.99 4.18 19.20
N GLN A 475 3.06 5.19 18.32
CA GLN A 475 4.18 6.12 18.27
C GLN A 475 4.31 6.96 19.53
N GLU A 476 3.20 7.48 20.07
CA GLU A 476 3.17 8.19 21.36
C GLU A 476 3.75 7.30 22.49
N LYS A 477 3.35 6.03 22.54
CA LYS A 477 3.85 5.06 23.53
C LYS A 477 5.34 4.75 23.34
N ILE A 478 5.80 4.56 22.11
CA ILE A 478 7.21 4.35 21.78
C ILE A 478 8.05 5.57 22.16
N ALA A 479 7.61 6.77 21.81
CA ALA A 479 8.30 8.02 22.14
C ALA A 479 8.41 8.23 23.66
N ALA A 480 7.38 7.86 24.42
CA ALA A 480 7.40 7.97 25.88
C ALA A 480 8.33 6.96 26.56
N ARG A 481 8.49 5.75 25.99
CA ARG A 481 9.16 4.63 26.68
C ARG A 481 10.51 4.27 26.10
N TRP A 482 10.61 4.14 24.78
CA TRP A 482 11.83 3.69 24.11
C TRP A 482 12.05 4.39 22.76
N PRO A 483 12.41 5.70 22.77
CA PRO A 483 12.79 6.43 21.56
C PRO A 483 13.79 5.69 20.68
N GLY A 484 13.65 5.83 19.38
CA GLY A 484 14.47 5.15 18.37
C GLY A 484 14.06 3.71 18.06
N THR A 485 13.00 3.17 18.68
CA THR A 485 12.37 1.91 18.24
C THR A 485 11.51 2.18 17.01
N GLY A 486 11.67 1.39 15.94
CA GLY A 486 10.82 1.50 14.76
C GLY A 486 9.39 1.00 15.01
N LEU A 487 8.49 1.27 14.07
CA LEU A 487 7.12 0.74 14.06
C LEU A 487 6.84 0.08 12.71
N ALA A 488 6.26 -1.12 12.69
CA ALA A 488 5.95 -1.83 11.45
C ALA A 488 4.58 -2.53 11.47
N ILE A 489 3.94 -2.59 10.30
CA ILE A 489 2.69 -3.30 10.05
C ILE A 489 2.95 -4.46 9.08
N THR A 490 3.30 -5.63 9.59
CA THR A 490 3.80 -6.74 8.76
C THR A 490 2.71 -7.56 8.10
N GLU A 491 1.46 -7.37 8.49
CA GLU A 491 0.28 -7.82 7.75
C GLU A 491 -0.78 -6.73 7.83
N TRP A 492 -1.35 -6.38 6.69
CA TRP A 492 -2.50 -5.49 6.62
C TRP A 492 -3.36 -5.76 5.38
N ALA A 493 -4.65 -5.46 5.51
CA ALA A 493 -5.60 -5.44 4.40
C ALA A 493 -6.74 -4.46 4.70
N ASN A 494 -7.34 -3.91 3.65
CA ASN A 494 -8.43 -2.91 3.72
C ASN A 494 -9.68 -3.27 2.90
N GLY A 495 -9.69 -4.43 2.23
CA GLY A 495 -10.78 -4.86 1.36
C GLY A 495 -10.97 -4.01 0.10
N GLY A 496 -12.02 -4.30 -0.67
CA GLY A 496 -12.28 -3.66 -1.95
C GLY A 496 -11.39 -4.17 -3.08
N ASN A 497 -10.82 -5.36 -2.97
CA ASN A 497 -9.75 -5.87 -3.83
C ASN A 497 -10.11 -6.01 -5.32
N ASN A 498 -11.41 -6.07 -5.66
CA ASN A 498 -11.92 -6.07 -7.04
C ASN A 498 -12.65 -4.77 -7.44
N HIS A 499 -12.48 -3.70 -6.67
CA HIS A 499 -13.12 -2.40 -6.90
C HIS A 499 -12.11 -1.25 -6.73
N ILE A 500 -12.32 -0.11 -7.40
CA ILE A 500 -11.44 1.08 -7.27
C ILE A 500 -11.23 1.55 -5.82
N ALA A 501 -12.17 1.23 -4.94
CA ALA A 501 -12.07 1.48 -3.50
C ALA A 501 -10.83 0.82 -2.86
N GLY A 502 -10.48 -0.41 -3.26
CA GLY A 502 -9.30 -1.10 -2.75
C GLY A 502 -8.00 -0.40 -3.19
N ALA A 503 -7.90 -0.02 -4.47
CA ALA A 503 -6.76 0.75 -4.97
C ALA A 503 -6.61 2.10 -4.24
N ILE A 504 -7.72 2.80 -3.99
CA ILE A 504 -7.75 4.06 -3.24
C ILE A 504 -7.23 3.83 -1.81
N ALA A 505 -7.75 2.82 -1.12
CA ALA A 505 -7.36 2.53 0.25
C ALA A 505 -5.89 2.06 0.35
N VAL A 506 -5.38 1.27 -0.60
CA VAL A 506 -3.96 0.91 -0.70
C VAL A 506 -3.10 2.15 -0.93
N ALA A 507 -3.42 2.98 -1.94
CA ALA A 507 -2.65 4.19 -2.24
C ALA A 507 -2.64 5.16 -1.04
N ASP A 508 -3.75 5.24 -0.30
CA ASP A 508 -3.85 6.06 0.89
C ASP A 508 -3.02 5.49 2.04
N ASN A 509 -3.09 4.17 2.30
CA ASN A 509 -2.24 3.48 3.26
C ASN A 509 -0.75 3.73 2.99
N LEU A 510 -0.29 3.60 1.74
CA LEU A 510 1.11 3.85 1.37
C LEU A 510 1.55 5.28 1.69
N GLY A 511 0.69 6.26 1.40
CA GLY A 511 0.93 7.67 1.75
C GLY A 511 0.97 7.90 3.26
N VAL A 512 0.01 7.32 3.99
CA VAL A 512 -0.03 7.35 5.46
C VAL A 512 1.24 6.74 6.04
N PHE A 513 1.70 5.59 5.55
CA PHE A 513 2.89 4.93 6.06
C PHE A 513 4.15 5.81 5.92
N GLY A 514 4.31 6.47 4.77
CA GLY A 514 5.42 7.39 4.53
C GLY A 514 5.34 8.64 5.41
N GLN A 515 4.17 9.27 5.48
CA GLN A 515 3.96 10.48 6.30
C GLN A 515 4.08 10.20 7.80
N GLN A 516 3.59 9.05 8.26
CA GLN A 516 3.66 8.60 9.65
C GLN A 516 4.99 7.88 9.97
N ARG A 517 6.02 7.94 9.11
CA ARG A 517 7.37 7.41 9.42
C ARG A 517 7.36 5.93 9.86
N LEU A 518 6.50 5.09 9.25
CA LEU A 518 6.59 3.66 9.49
C LEU A 518 7.93 3.13 8.98
N PHE A 519 8.49 2.17 9.72
CA PHE A 519 9.73 1.52 9.33
C PHE A 519 9.49 0.50 8.21
N GLN A 520 8.40 -0.26 8.28
CA GLN A 520 8.11 -1.33 7.32
C GLN A 520 6.59 -1.60 7.28
N ALA A 521 6.07 -1.98 6.11
CA ALA A 521 4.71 -2.47 5.99
C ALA A 521 4.60 -3.54 4.88
N SER A 522 3.83 -4.60 5.11
CA SER A 522 3.59 -5.68 4.14
C SER A 522 2.10 -6.01 4.02
N MET A 523 1.53 -5.79 2.83
CA MET A 523 0.12 -6.17 2.56
C MET A 523 -0.01 -7.69 2.61
N TRP A 524 -1.11 -8.19 3.19
CA TRP A 524 -1.47 -9.60 3.14
C TRP A 524 -2.56 -9.82 2.09
N PRO A 525 -2.28 -10.60 1.02
CA PRO A 525 -3.32 -11.01 0.09
C PRO A 525 -4.14 -12.16 0.68
N ASP A 526 -5.44 -11.98 0.85
CA ASP A 526 -6.34 -13.03 1.32
C ASP A 526 -6.70 -14.00 0.17
N GLY A 527 -6.05 -15.16 0.13
CA GLY A 527 -6.23 -16.14 -0.94
C GLY A 527 -5.35 -15.88 -2.17
N ASP A 528 -5.86 -16.17 -3.37
CA ASP A 528 -5.07 -16.03 -4.60
C ASP A 528 -4.77 -14.55 -4.91
N LEU A 529 -3.50 -14.23 -5.09
CA LEU A 529 -3.05 -12.89 -5.43
C LEU A 529 -3.65 -12.38 -6.75
N ALA A 530 -3.98 -13.26 -7.69
CA ALA A 530 -4.65 -12.89 -8.95
C ALA A 530 -6.04 -12.25 -8.72
N SER A 531 -6.66 -12.50 -7.56
CA SER A 531 -7.95 -11.91 -7.18
C SER A 531 -7.82 -10.51 -6.54
N HIS A 532 -6.60 -9.98 -6.35
CA HIS A 532 -6.35 -8.69 -5.71
C HIS A 532 -6.06 -7.57 -6.72
N THR A 533 -6.86 -7.52 -7.80
CA THR A 533 -6.56 -6.72 -8.98
C THR A 533 -6.40 -5.22 -8.69
N PHE A 534 -7.32 -4.62 -7.94
CA PHE A 534 -7.26 -3.19 -7.62
C PHE A 534 -6.31 -2.88 -6.46
N ASP A 535 -6.16 -3.76 -5.48
CA ASP A 535 -5.16 -3.55 -4.42
C ASP A 535 -3.74 -3.45 -5.02
N LEU A 536 -3.42 -4.38 -5.94
CA LEU A 536 -2.17 -4.36 -6.69
C LEU A 536 -2.03 -3.11 -7.58
N ALA A 537 -3.13 -2.64 -8.17
CA ALA A 537 -3.15 -1.40 -8.95
C ALA A 537 -2.82 -0.17 -8.08
N GLY A 538 -3.27 -0.13 -6.82
CA GLY A 538 -2.96 0.94 -5.86
C GLY A 538 -1.46 1.15 -5.66
N PHE A 539 -0.67 0.08 -5.59
CA PHE A 539 0.80 0.16 -5.51
C PHE A 539 1.42 0.86 -6.73
N LYS A 540 0.87 0.66 -7.94
CA LYS A 540 1.42 1.25 -9.17
C LYS A 540 1.41 2.78 -9.11
N MET A 541 0.45 3.39 -8.44
CA MET A 541 0.39 4.85 -8.29
C MET A 541 1.59 5.45 -7.52
N TYR A 542 2.30 4.63 -6.74
CA TYR A 542 3.55 5.01 -6.05
C TYR A 542 4.80 4.39 -6.67
N ARG A 543 4.72 3.23 -7.34
CA ARG A 543 5.90 2.42 -7.67
C ARG A 543 6.07 2.12 -9.16
N ASP A 544 5.07 2.42 -9.98
CA ASP A 544 5.11 2.15 -11.43
C ASP A 544 4.05 3.00 -12.16
N PHE A 545 3.98 4.30 -11.83
CA PHE A 545 2.86 5.13 -12.28
C PHE A 545 2.90 5.48 -13.77
N ASP A 546 4.04 5.28 -14.42
CA ASP A 546 4.25 5.50 -15.85
C ASP A 546 4.48 4.22 -16.66
N GLY A 547 4.41 3.05 -16.02
CA GLY A 547 4.73 1.76 -16.63
C GLY A 547 6.23 1.52 -16.90
N ALA A 548 7.08 2.48 -16.51
CA ALA A 548 8.53 2.44 -16.66
C ALA A 548 9.25 2.40 -15.29
N LEU A 549 8.54 1.98 -14.23
CA LEU A 549 9.02 1.88 -12.86
C LEU A 549 9.38 3.23 -12.20
N SER A 550 8.84 4.36 -12.67
CA SER A 550 8.97 5.62 -11.94
C SER A 550 8.28 5.54 -10.58
N THR A 551 8.91 6.13 -9.57
CA THR A 551 8.48 6.02 -8.17
C THR A 551 8.12 7.36 -7.56
N PHE A 552 7.30 7.31 -6.51
CA PHE A 552 7.24 8.36 -5.48
C PHE A 552 8.65 8.60 -4.92
N GLY A 553 8.93 9.83 -4.51
CA GLY A 553 10.21 10.21 -3.94
C GLY A 553 10.45 9.60 -2.56
N ASP A 554 11.69 9.67 -2.10
CA ASP A 554 12.16 9.09 -0.84
C ASP A 554 12.18 10.10 0.33
N ILE A 555 11.89 11.37 0.08
CA ILE A 555 11.72 12.41 1.10
C ILE A 555 10.26 12.86 1.10
N CYS A 556 9.56 12.63 2.21
CA CYS A 556 8.21 13.13 2.45
C CYS A 556 8.26 14.63 2.77
N LEU A 557 7.37 15.40 2.15
CA LEU A 557 6.97 16.73 2.60
C LEU A 557 5.58 16.57 3.22
N PRO A 558 5.45 16.62 4.56
CA PRO A 558 4.18 16.37 5.22
C PRO A 558 3.06 17.27 4.69
N THR A 559 1.85 16.73 4.60
CA THR A 559 0.69 17.46 4.11
C THR A 559 -0.47 17.43 5.08
N VAL A 560 -1.31 18.48 5.01
CA VAL A 560 -2.60 18.55 5.69
C VAL A 560 -3.66 18.93 4.66
N SER A 561 -4.74 18.17 4.62
CA SER A 561 -5.92 18.47 3.79
C SER A 561 -6.90 19.35 4.57
N SER A 562 -7.47 20.37 3.94
CA SER A 562 -8.56 21.15 4.52
C SER A 562 -9.85 20.33 4.69
N ASN A 563 -9.96 19.20 3.97
CA ASN A 563 -11.06 18.25 4.12
C ASN A 563 -10.60 16.81 3.82
N THR A 564 -9.98 16.17 4.81
CA THR A 564 -9.47 14.79 4.74
C THR A 564 -10.55 13.76 4.40
N ALA A 565 -11.83 14.03 4.69
CA ALA A 565 -12.91 13.11 4.35
C ALA A 565 -13.14 13.03 2.82
N LEU A 566 -12.83 14.08 2.08
CA LEU A 566 -12.98 14.12 0.61
C LEU A 566 -11.68 13.80 -0.11
N VAL A 567 -10.57 14.42 0.30
CA VAL A 567 -9.29 14.34 -0.41
C VAL A 567 -8.13 14.18 0.56
N SER A 568 -7.22 13.26 0.24
CA SER A 568 -5.86 13.21 0.77
C SER A 568 -4.85 13.49 -0.33
N ALA A 569 -3.68 14.01 0.04
CA ALA A 569 -2.57 14.18 -0.88
C ALA A 569 -1.26 13.93 -0.16
N TYR A 570 -0.30 13.33 -0.83
CA TYR A 570 1.03 13.06 -0.30
C TYR A 570 2.06 13.63 -1.25
N VAL A 571 2.98 14.43 -0.72
CA VAL A 571 4.02 15.11 -1.51
C VAL A 571 5.38 14.54 -1.14
N SER A 572 6.18 14.26 -2.15
CA SER A 572 7.58 13.87 -1.99
C SER A 572 8.49 14.60 -2.95
N ARG A 573 9.77 14.56 -2.64
CA ARG A 573 10.88 14.85 -3.55
C ARG A 573 11.90 13.73 -3.50
N ASP A 574 12.79 13.68 -4.48
CA ASP A 574 13.88 12.71 -4.52
C ASP A 574 15.17 13.29 -3.94
N SER A 575 15.81 12.52 -3.06
CA SER A 575 17.17 12.81 -2.59
C SER A 575 18.22 12.65 -3.69
N VAL A 576 17.93 11.85 -4.72
CA VAL A 576 18.86 11.50 -5.81
C VAL A 576 18.50 12.10 -7.17
N GLN A 577 17.30 12.67 -7.32
CA GLN A 577 16.87 13.41 -8.51
C GLN A 577 16.33 14.78 -8.10
N PRO A 578 17.22 15.70 -7.74
CA PRO A 578 16.79 17.02 -7.31
C PRO A 578 15.94 17.78 -8.33
N GLY A 579 15.04 18.63 -7.83
CA GLY A 579 14.05 19.32 -8.65
C GLY A 579 12.89 18.44 -9.15
N ARG A 580 12.94 17.12 -8.91
CA ARG A 580 11.82 16.20 -9.11
C ARG A 580 10.97 16.13 -7.85
N TYR A 581 9.67 16.36 -8.02
CA TYR A 581 8.66 16.21 -6.98
C TYR A 581 7.59 15.25 -7.48
N VAL A 582 7.03 14.46 -6.58
CA VAL A 582 5.90 13.58 -6.90
C VAL A 582 4.79 13.83 -5.89
N ILE A 583 3.59 14.06 -6.41
CA ILE A 583 2.37 14.27 -5.61
C ILE A 583 1.40 13.15 -5.94
N VAL A 584 0.95 12.40 -4.94
CA VAL A 584 -0.18 11.47 -5.10
C VAL A 584 -1.39 12.11 -4.44
N VAL A 585 -2.42 12.43 -5.23
CA VAL A 585 -3.67 13.05 -4.77
C VAL A 585 -4.81 12.05 -4.93
N ILE A 586 -5.61 11.87 -3.89
CA ILE A 586 -6.64 10.84 -3.81
C ILE A 586 -7.98 11.51 -3.55
N ASN A 587 -8.94 11.30 -4.44
CA ASN A 587 -10.34 11.67 -4.20
C ASN A 587 -11.11 10.44 -3.71
N ARG A 588 -11.55 10.51 -2.45
CA ARG A 588 -12.33 9.47 -1.77
C ARG A 588 -13.84 9.67 -1.90
N SER A 589 -14.27 10.76 -2.51
CA SER A 589 -15.69 11.10 -2.66
C SER A 589 -16.26 10.55 -3.96
N ASN A 590 -17.58 10.33 -3.96
CA ASN A 590 -18.36 9.96 -5.12
C ASN A 590 -18.62 11.12 -6.10
N ALA A 591 -18.01 12.29 -5.86
CA ALA A 591 -18.13 13.48 -6.69
C ALA A 591 -16.74 13.96 -7.14
N PRO A 592 -16.63 14.63 -8.29
CA PRO A 592 -15.39 15.30 -8.66
C PRO A 592 -14.96 16.35 -7.63
N GLN A 593 -13.65 16.50 -7.44
CA GLN A 593 -13.06 17.50 -6.55
C GLN A 593 -12.08 18.39 -7.31
N ALA A 594 -11.87 19.61 -6.82
CA ALA A 594 -10.90 20.57 -7.36
C ALA A 594 -9.92 20.93 -6.24
N VAL A 595 -8.63 20.69 -6.46
CA VAL A 595 -7.63 20.74 -5.39
C VAL A 595 -6.57 21.78 -5.68
N ASP A 596 -6.35 22.73 -4.77
CA ASP A 596 -5.22 23.65 -4.79
C ASP A 596 -4.18 23.31 -3.71
N PHE A 597 -3.01 23.94 -3.82
CA PHE A 597 -1.86 23.67 -2.96
C PHE A 597 -1.31 24.97 -2.36
N THR A 598 -0.87 24.88 -1.11
CA THR A 598 -0.19 25.97 -0.39
C THR A 598 1.04 25.44 0.34
N GLY A 599 1.92 26.32 0.82
CA GLY A 599 3.10 25.93 1.62
C GLY A 599 4.28 25.35 0.83
N LEU A 600 4.16 25.18 -0.49
CA LEU A 600 5.26 24.81 -1.38
C LEU A 600 5.27 25.67 -2.65
N ALA A 601 6.29 26.52 -2.79
CA ALA A 601 6.52 27.30 -4.00
C ALA A 601 7.20 26.43 -5.06
N LEU A 602 6.40 25.83 -5.94
CA LEU A 602 6.88 24.94 -7.01
C LEU A 602 6.22 25.30 -8.33
N ALA A 603 7.04 25.61 -9.33
CA ALA A 603 6.61 25.77 -10.71
C ALA A 603 7.50 24.92 -11.62
N GLY A 604 6.97 24.44 -12.74
CA GLY A 604 7.65 23.46 -13.56
C GLY A 604 6.80 22.88 -14.69
N THR A 605 7.21 21.73 -15.19
CA THR A 605 6.42 20.90 -16.09
C THR A 605 6.01 19.63 -15.37
N ALA A 606 4.73 19.28 -15.43
CA ALA A 606 4.24 18.04 -14.84
C ALA A 606 4.16 16.91 -15.87
N ARG A 607 4.18 15.66 -15.40
CA ARG A 607 3.56 14.49 -16.05
C ARG A 607 2.46 14.01 -15.10
N VAL A 608 1.23 13.96 -15.59
CA VAL A 608 0.06 13.59 -14.78
C VAL A 608 -0.40 12.20 -15.19
N TYR A 609 -0.60 11.32 -14.21
CA TYR A 609 -1.13 9.97 -14.38
C TYR A 609 -2.33 9.77 -13.46
N ARG A 610 -3.36 9.09 -13.94
CA ARG A 610 -4.63 8.96 -13.21
C ARG A 610 -5.18 7.54 -13.28
N MET A 611 -5.77 7.11 -12.18
CA MET A 611 -6.47 5.84 -12.06
C MET A 611 -7.90 6.09 -11.55
N THR A 612 -8.86 5.46 -12.22
CA THR A 612 -10.29 5.38 -11.86
C THR A 612 -10.72 3.91 -11.94
N GLY A 613 -11.99 3.61 -11.70
CA GLY A 613 -12.54 2.27 -11.90
C GLY A 613 -12.47 1.74 -13.34
N ALA A 614 -12.10 2.57 -14.32
CA ALA A 614 -12.00 2.16 -15.73
C ALA A 614 -10.72 1.35 -16.05
N SER A 615 -9.68 1.40 -15.21
CA SER A 615 -8.37 0.81 -15.54
C SER A 615 -7.61 0.33 -14.31
N LEU A 616 -6.97 -0.84 -14.44
CA LEU A 616 -6.01 -1.38 -13.46
C LEU A 616 -4.58 -0.83 -13.64
N ASN A 617 -4.37 0.01 -14.67
CA ASN A 617 -3.11 0.68 -14.93
C ASN A 617 -3.31 2.20 -14.87
N PRO A 618 -2.34 2.94 -14.29
CA PRO A 618 -2.31 4.40 -14.38
C PRO A 618 -2.37 4.86 -15.84
N VAL A 619 -3.21 5.85 -16.12
CA VAL A 619 -3.42 6.40 -17.47
C VAL A 619 -2.74 7.77 -17.55
N PHE A 620 -1.87 7.97 -18.52
CA PHE A 620 -1.24 9.27 -18.76
C PHE A 620 -2.30 10.31 -19.17
N VAL A 621 -2.34 11.42 -18.42
CA VAL A 621 -3.32 12.50 -18.57
C VAL A 621 -2.79 13.61 -19.45
N GLY A 622 -1.51 13.96 -19.31
CA GLY A 622 -0.84 15.02 -20.06
C GLY A 622 0.37 15.62 -19.34
N SER A 623 1.00 16.61 -19.98
CA SER A 623 2.17 17.32 -19.44
C SER A 623 1.99 18.84 -19.35
N PRO A 624 1.12 19.33 -18.45
CA PRO A 624 0.89 20.76 -18.32
C PRO A 624 2.09 21.47 -17.69
N ALA A 625 2.28 22.74 -18.04
CA ALA A 625 3.04 23.65 -17.20
C ALA A 625 2.26 23.85 -15.88
N VAL A 626 2.98 23.84 -14.76
CA VAL A 626 2.39 23.95 -13.42
C VAL A 626 3.04 25.08 -12.65
N ASN A 627 2.22 25.76 -11.86
CA ASN A 627 2.66 26.61 -10.75
C ASN A 627 1.72 26.30 -9.58
N LEU A 628 2.19 25.52 -8.61
CA LEU A 628 1.38 24.99 -7.51
C LEU A 628 0.58 26.07 -6.77
N ALA A 629 1.11 27.29 -6.66
CA ALA A 629 0.42 28.41 -5.99
C ALA A 629 -0.86 28.87 -6.71
N THR A 630 -1.04 28.49 -7.97
CA THR A 630 -2.19 28.87 -8.81
C THR A 630 -2.84 27.67 -9.50
N TRP A 631 -2.28 26.47 -9.32
CA TRP A 631 -2.70 25.29 -10.05
C TRP A 631 -3.83 24.60 -9.29
N ILE A 632 -4.99 24.52 -9.94
CA ILE A 632 -6.14 23.77 -9.43
C ILE A 632 -6.20 22.44 -10.18
N THR A 633 -5.96 21.36 -9.45
CA THR A 633 -5.94 20.00 -9.96
C THR A 633 -7.35 19.41 -9.95
N PRO A 634 -7.92 19.05 -11.11
CA PRO A 634 -9.22 18.41 -11.18
C PRO A 634 -9.08 16.91 -10.92
N LEU A 635 -9.94 16.37 -10.04
CA LEU A 635 -9.99 14.95 -9.69
C LEU A 635 -11.37 14.37 -10.01
N PRO A 636 -11.48 13.28 -10.77
CA PRO A 636 -12.74 12.53 -10.87
C PRO A 636 -13.16 11.95 -9.52
N ALA A 637 -14.44 11.64 -9.39
CA ALA A 637 -14.95 10.81 -8.29
C ALA A 637 -14.15 9.51 -8.18
N TYR A 638 -13.88 9.04 -6.97
CA TYR A 638 -13.15 7.80 -6.69
C TYR A 638 -11.92 7.60 -7.59
N SER A 639 -10.90 8.44 -7.39
CA SER A 639 -9.72 8.43 -8.23
C SER A 639 -8.43 8.66 -7.47
N ILE A 640 -7.34 8.21 -8.07
CA ILE A 640 -5.97 8.50 -7.64
C ILE A 640 -5.29 9.22 -8.80
N THR A 641 -4.59 10.31 -8.52
CA THR A 641 -3.81 11.06 -9.51
C THR A 641 -2.37 11.23 -9.00
N THR A 642 -1.40 10.70 -9.74
CA THR A 642 0.02 10.92 -9.49
C THR A 642 0.53 12.01 -10.43
N VAL A 643 1.10 13.06 -9.86
CA VAL A 643 1.67 14.20 -10.57
C VAL A 643 3.17 14.20 -10.30
N GLU A 644 3.96 13.93 -11.32
CA GLU A 644 5.41 14.14 -11.25
C GLU A 644 5.73 15.53 -11.82
N ILE A 645 6.42 16.37 -11.06
CA ILE A 645 6.78 17.73 -11.45
C ILE A 645 8.30 17.81 -11.55
N THR A 646 8.79 18.29 -12.69
CA THR A 646 10.17 18.75 -12.85
C THR A 646 10.18 20.27 -12.71
N ALA A 647 10.84 20.78 -11.66
CA ALA A 647 10.88 22.20 -11.35
C ALA A 647 11.56 23.02 -12.47
N ALA A 648 10.97 24.18 -12.79
CA ALA A 648 11.54 25.15 -13.73
C ALA A 648 12.67 25.96 -13.08
N ASN A 649 13.66 26.37 -13.87
CA ASN A 649 14.68 27.35 -13.50
C ASN A 649 15.39 27.08 -12.16
N GLN A 650 15.88 25.86 -11.97
CA GLN A 650 16.78 25.58 -10.85
C GLN A 650 17.97 26.56 -10.88
N PRO A 651 18.36 27.17 -9.74
CA PRO A 651 19.44 28.14 -9.71
C PRO A 651 20.72 27.65 -10.40
N ALA A 652 21.16 28.40 -11.41
CA ALA A 652 22.21 27.97 -12.33
C ALA A 652 23.64 28.12 -11.77
N ASN A 653 23.78 28.87 -10.68
CA ASN A 653 25.02 29.10 -9.96
C ASN A 653 24.74 29.32 -8.46
N TYR A 654 25.79 29.25 -7.65
CA TYR A 654 25.68 29.42 -6.19
C TYR A 654 25.06 30.78 -5.81
N ALA A 655 25.37 31.86 -6.53
CA ALA A 655 24.85 33.18 -6.22
C ALA A 655 23.32 33.25 -6.36
N ALA A 656 22.78 32.67 -7.43
CA ALA A 656 21.34 32.54 -7.64
C ALA A 656 20.70 31.63 -6.58
N TRP A 657 21.38 30.54 -6.19
CA TRP A 657 20.89 29.65 -5.13
C TRP A 657 20.85 30.36 -3.79
N ARG A 658 21.90 31.11 -3.45
CA ARG A 658 21.99 31.92 -2.23
C ARG A 658 20.84 32.93 -2.15
N ALA A 659 20.59 33.67 -3.25
CA ALA A 659 19.50 34.63 -3.32
C ALA A 659 18.11 33.99 -3.23
N ALA A 660 17.96 32.75 -3.68
CA ALA A 660 16.69 32.01 -3.60
C ALA A 660 16.43 31.41 -2.20
N ASN A 661 17.47 31.11 -1.43
CA ASN A 661 17.37 30.35 -0.17
C ASN A 661 17.57 31.18 1.10
N PHE A 662 18.14 32.38 0.99
CA PHE A 662 18.37 33.28 2.11
C PHE A 662 17.75 34.65 1.83
N SER A 663 17.31 35.33 2.88
CA SER A 663 16.73 36.68 2.77
C SER A 663 17.20 37.57 3.92
N GLY A 664 16.95 38.87 3.82
CA GLY A 664 17.28 39.84 4.86
C GLY A 664 18.75 39.80 5.28
N ALA A 665 19.00 39.84 6.59
CA ALA A 665 20.35 39.84 7.16
C ALA A 665 21.13 38.54 6.85
N ASP A 666 20.44 37.40 6.74
CA ASP A 666 21.06 36.11 6.45
C ASP A 666 21.68 36.09 5.05
N LEU A 667 20.99 36.70 4.07
CA LEU A 667 21.49 36.79 2.69
C LEU A 667 22.81 37.59 2.62
N THR A 668 22.96 38.62 3.44
CA THR A 668 24.14 39.50 3.45
C THR A 668 25.28 39.01 4.35
N SER A 669 25.08 37.96 5.13
CA SER A 669 26.09 37.42 6.06
C SER A 669 26.77 36.18 5.48
N ASP A 670 28.05 36.29 5.12
CA ASP A 670 28.83 35.14 4.62
C ASP A 670 29.04 34.04 5.68
N ALA A 671 28.98 34.39 6.97
CA ALA A 671 29.01 33.42 8.06
C ALA A 671 27.74 32.54 8.09
N ILE A 672 26.66 32.95 7.41
CA ILE A 672 25.39 32.23 7.35
C ILE A 672 25.16 31.64 5.96
N SER A 673 25.27 32.45 4.90
CA SER A 673 24.90 32.09 3.53
C SER A 673 26.09 32.02 2.57
N GLY A 674 27.32 32.16 3.07
CA GLY A 674 28.54 31.94 2.29
C GLY A 674 28.76 30.45 1.98
N PRO A 675 29.51 30.12 0.91
CA PRO A 675 29.67 28.74 0.43
C PRO A 675 30.29 27.79 1.47
N THR A 676 31.16 28.31 2.34
CA THR A 676 31.81 27.52 3.39
C THR A 676 31.06 27.53 4.72
N ALA A 677 29.95 28.27 4.83
CA ALA A 677 29.18 28.34 6.05
C ALA A 677 28.36 27.06 6.26
N ASP A 678 28.26 26.65 7.52
CA ASP A 678 27.39 25.58 8.01
C ASP A 678 26.65 26.15 9.25
N PRO A 679 25.71 27.08 9.05
CA PRO A 679 25.18 27.92 10.13
C PRO A 679 24.38 27.13 11.19
N ASP A 680 23.90 25.95 10.83
CA ASP A 680 23.15 25.05 11.70
C ASP A 680 24.00 23.89 12.25
N GLY A 681 25.28 23.81 11.86
CA GLY A 681 26.21 22.77 12.32
C GLY A 681 25.80 21.36 11.92
N ALA A 682 25.08 21.20 10.79
CA ALA A 682 24.60 19.90 10.35
C ALA A 682 25.69 19.07 9.62
N GLY A 683 26.90 19.60 9.46
CA GLY A 683 28.05 18.88 8.93
C GLY A 683 28.26 19.01 7.42
N LEU A 684 27.40 19.76 6.72
CA LEU A 684 27.55 20.07 5.29
C LEU A 684 27.41 21.58 5.07
N ASN A 685 28.44 22.17 4.47
CA ASN A 685 28.41 23.58 4.13
C ASN A 685 27.41 23.90 3.01
N ASN A 686 27.05 25.17 2.88
CA ASN A 686 26.11 25.63 1.88
C ASN A 686 26.53 25.30 0.45
N TYR A 687 27.83 25.23 0.15
CA TYR A 687 28.28 24.87 -1.19
C TYR A 687 27.99 23.40 -1.52
N ALA A 688 28.20 22.49 -0.57
CA ALA A 688 27.79 21.10 -0.71
C ALA A 688 26.27 21.00 -0.82
N ARG A 689 25.52 21.75 -0.01
CA ARG A 689 24.06 21.79 -0.10
C ARG A 689 23.58 22.29 -1.46
N TYR A 690 24.19 23.34 -1.98
CA TYR A 690 23.96 23.82 -3.34
C TYR A 690 24.24 22.73 -4.37
N ALA A 691 25.45 22.15 -4.32
CA ALA A 691 25.94 21.20 -5.32
C ALA A 691 25.16 19.88 -5.36
N PHE A 692 24.60 19.45 -4.23
CA PHE A 692 23.78 18.25 -4.14
C PHE A 692 22.28 18.55 -4.02
N GLU A 693 21.90 19.82 -4.23
CA GLU A 693 20.53 20.33 -4.11
C GLU A 693 19.81 19.95 -2.80
N LEU A 694 20.56 19.96 -1.70
CA LEU A 694 20.06 19.73 -0.35
C LEU A 694 19.42 21.01 0.22
N ASP A 695 18.64 20.85 1.29
CA ASP A 695 18.04 21.99 1.99
C ASP A 695 19.12 22.97 2.47
N PRO A 696 18.89 24.29 2.34
CA PRO A 696 19.84 25.32 2.78
C PRO A 696 20.00 25.40 4.30
N ARG A 697 19.09 24.77 5.05
CA ARG A 697 19.06 24.74 6.52
C ARG A 697 18.47 23.41 7.00
N GLY A 698 18.75 23.07 8.25
CA GLY A 698 18.28 21.86 8.90
C GLY A 698 19.20 20.65 8.69
N PRO A 699 18.90 19.53 9.36
CA PRO A 699 19.67 18.30 9.27
C PRO A 699 19.66 17.72 7.85
N VAL A 700 20.83 17.37 7.34
CA VAL A 700 21.00 16.77 6.01
C VAL A 700 21.86 15.52 6.10
N ALA A 701 21.49 14.46 5.36
CA ALA A 701 22.29 13.25 5.24
C ALA A 701 23.38 13.43 4.17
N SER A 702 24.44 12.63 4.24
CA SER A 702 25.46 12.59 3.17
C SER A 702 24.80 12.23 1.83
N PRO A 703 24.98 13.06 0.79
CA PRO A 703 24.41 12.81 -0.55
C PRO A 703 25.12 11.68 -1.30
N GLU A 704 26.35 11.35 -0.93
CA GLU A 704 27.11 10.24 -1.47
C GLU A 704 26.81 8.91 -0.74
N LYS A 705 26.59 7.85 -1.51
CA LYS A 705 26.51 6.48 -1.02
C LYS A 705 27.75 5.72 -1.43
N LEU A 706 28.55 5.32 -0.44
CA LEU A 706 29.66 4.39 -0.60
C LEU A 706 29.18 2.96 -0.39
N SER A 707 29.48 2.07 -1.32
CA SER A 707 29.16 0.65 -1.26
C SER A 707 30.30 -0.19 -1.83
N THR A 708 30.08 -1.51 -1.91
CA THR A 708 30.95 -2.41 -2.65
C THR A 708 30.17 -3.01 -3.82
N LEU A 709 30.89 -3.35 -4.89
CA LEU A 709 30.33 -3.98 -6.09
C LEU A 709 31.17 -5.20 -6.45
N THR A 710 30.51 -6.33 -6.76
CA THR A 710 31.19 -7.49 -7.35
C THR A 710 31.23 -7.32 -8.86
N THR A 711 32.44 -7.21 -9.42
CA THR A 711 32.68 -7.09 -10.86
C THR A 711 32.34 -8.40 -11.60
N PRO A 712 32.12 -8.37 -12.93
CA PRO A 712 31.92 -9.59 -13.73
C PRO A 712 33.05 -10.61 -13.63
N SER A 713 34.26 -10.17 -13.26
CA SER A 713 35.42 -11.03 -12.97
C SER A 713 35.41 -11.66 -11.57
N GLY A 714 34.38 -11.41 -10.75
CA GLY A 714 34.24 -11.95 -9.39
C GLY A 714 35.00 -11.18 -8.31
N ALA A 715 35.62 -10.05 -8.63
CA ALA A 715 36.34 -9.21 -7.66
C ALA A 715 35.40 -8.18 -7.01
N THR A 716 35.49 -8.01 -5.69
CA THR A 716 34.78 -6.96 -4.95
C THR A 716 35.57 -5.65 -4.99
N VAL A 717 34.96 -4.55 -5.40
CA VAL A 717 35.57 -3.21 -5.51
C VAL A 717 34.73 -2.18 -4.74
N LEU A 718 35.31 -1.02 -4.42
CA LEU A 718 34.51 0.11 -3.91
C LEU A 718 33.63 0.69 -5.04
N SER A 719 32.46 1.17 -4.67
CA SER A 719 31.57 1.89 -5.57
C SER A 719 31.01 3.12 -4.85
N LEU A 720 30.98 4.26 -5.54
CA LEU A 720 30.47 5.51 -5.03
C LEU A 720 29.36 6.01 -5.94
N SER A 721 28.21 6.36 -5.39
CA SER A 721 27.14 7.00 -6.15
C SER A 721 26.68 8.29 -5.49
N PHE A 722 26.44 9.33 -6.28
CA PHE A 722 26.02 10.64 -5.78
C PHE A 722 25.18 11.38 -6.84
N PRO A 723 24.25 12.25 -6.42
CA PRO A 723 23.50 13.10 -7.34
C PRO A 723 24.38 14.22 -7.91
N VAL A 724 24.03 14.70 -9.09
CA VAL A 724 24.62 15.91 -9.68
C VAL A 724 23.52 16.92 -10.00
N ARG A 725 23.80 18.19 -9.72
CA ARG A 725 22.92 19.33 -9.99
C ARG A 725 23.00 19.67 -11.47
N ALA A 726 21.95 19.35 -12.23
CA ALA A 726 21.91 19.58 -13.67
C ALA A 726 22.01 21.07 -14.06
N ALA A 727 21.47 21.95 -13.20
CA ALA A 727 21.47 23.38 -13.49
C ALA A 727 22.80 24.08 -13.15
N GLY A 728 23.67 23.45 -12.37
CA GLY A 728 24.80 24.10 -11.72
C GLY A 728 25.98 24.29 -12.64
N THR A 729 25.88 25.25 -13.56
CA THR A 729 26.91 25.56 -14.57
C THR A 729 28.28 25.92 -13.99
N ASP A 730 28.35 26.22 -12.70
CA ASP A 730 29.57 26.52 -11.92
C ASP A 730 30.08 25.33 -11.09
N LEU A 731 29.58 24.10 -11.31
CA LEU A 731 29.96 22.92 -10.54
C LEU A 731 30.88 21.96 -11.29
N SER A 732 31.87 21.45 -10.57
CA SER A 732 32.67 20.29 -10.95
C SER A 732 32.68 19.26 -9.82
N TYR A 733 32.34 18.01 -10.14
CA TYR A 733 32.36 16.89 -9.19
C TYR A 733 33.57 16.01 -9.45
N GLN A 734 34.44 15.89 -8.46
CA GLN A 734 35.66 15.09 -8.54
C GLN A 734 35.56 13.91 -7.58
N VAL A 735 35.61 12.69 -8.11
CA VAL A 735 35.81 11.51 -7.27
C VAL A 735 37.29 11.42 -6.95
N GLN A 736 37.60 11.32 -5.66
CA GLN A 736 38.97 11.23 -5.18
C GLN A 736 39.17 9.99 -4.33
N THR A 737 40.33 9.34 -4.46
CA THR A 737 40.74 8.23 -3.61
C THR A 737 41.96 8.60 -2.77
N SER A 738 42.14 7.89 -1.65
CA SER A 738 43.26 8.09 -0.73
C SER A 738 43.66 6.78 -0.05
N ALA A 739 44.93 6.66 0.32
CA ALA A 739 45.46 5.56 1.13
C ALA A 739 45.61 5.94 2.62
N ASP A 740 45.61 7.23 2.94
CA ASP A 740 46.03 7.77 4.25
C ASP A 740 45.07 8.84 4.82
N LEU A 741 44.00 9.19 4.10
CA LEU A 741 43.07 10.31 4.36
C LEU A 741 43.70 11.71 4.30
N VAL A 742 44.99 11.81 3.99
CA VAL A 742 45.74 13.07 3.90
C VAL A 742 45.96 13.45 2.44
N THR A 743 46.50 12.51 1.66
CA THR A 743 46.81 12.66 0.24
C THR A 743 45.64 12.14 -0.58
N TRP A 744 45.00 13.01 -1.35
CA TRP A 744 43.84 12.67 -2.18
C TRP A 744 44.16 12.83 -3.66
N THR A 745 43.85 11.82 -4.46
CA THR A 745 44.05 11.82 -5.91
C THR A 745 42.71 11.82 -6.62
N THR A 746 42.47 12.77 -7.53
CA THR A 746 41.26 12.76 -8.37
C THR A 746 41.36 11.64 -9.41
N VAL A 747 40.38 10.75 -9.41
CA VAL A 747 40.31 9.58 -10.29
C VAL A 747 39.20 9.69 -11.35
N ALA A 748 38.21 10.55 -11.14
CA ALA A 748 37.20 10.88 -12.13
C ALA A 748 36.64 12.29 -11.91
N THR A 749 36.20 12.94 -12.98
CA THR A 749 35.57 14.28 -12.95
C THR A 749 34.28 14.27 -13.76
N TYR A 750 33.22 14.88 -13.22
CA TYR A 750 31.90 14.97 -13.82
C TYR A 750 31.41 16.42 -13.82
N GLY A 751 30.69 16.79 -14.89
CA GLY A 751 30.04 18.09 -15.03
C GLY A 751 28.57 18.08 -14.60
N PRO A 752 27.90 19.24 -14.66
CA PRO A 752 26.50 19.42 -14.27
C PRO A 752 25.49 18.86 -15.28
N ASP A 753 25.78 17.76 -15.98
CA ASP A 753 24.88 17.14 -16.96
C ASP A 753 24.97 15.60 -16.99
N ALA A 754 25.74 15.00 -16.08
CA ALA A 754 25.92 13.56 -15.98
C ALA A 754 24.64 12.88 -15.45
N SER A 755 23.63 12.70 -16.31
CA SER A 755 22.42 11.89 -16.09
C SER A 755 21.69 12.05 -14.73
N LEU A 756 21.82 13.21 -14.06
CA LEU A 756 21.35 13.54 -12.70
C LEU A 756 21.96 12.70 -11.56
N LYS A 757 22.61 11.58 -11.87
CA LYS A 757 23.25 10.68 -10.92
C LYS A 757 24.51 10.10 -11.53
N VAL A 758 25.58 10.09 -10.74
CA VAL A 758 26.84 9.44 -11.07
C VAL A 758 26.97 8.15 -10.27
N SER A 759 27.42 7.09 -10.95
CA SER A 759 27.91 5.86 -10.33
C SER A 759 29.35 5.65 -10.77
N TRP A 760 30.28 5.73 -9.83
CA TRP A 760 31.70 5.45 -10.04
C TRP A 760 32.06 4.13 -9.37
N THR A 761 32.90 3.35 -10.04
CA THR A 761 33.43 2.09 -9.54
C THR A 761 34.94 2.16 -9.51
N ASP A 762 35.52 1.73 -8.40
CA ASP A 762 36.95 1.70 -8.21
C ASP A 762 37.60 0.62 -9.08
N ALA A 763 38.80 0.92 -9.57
CA ALA A 763 39.61 -0.03 -10.33
C ALA A 763 40.36 -1.00 -9.40
N ILE A 764 40.44 -0.70 -8.10
CA ILE A 764 41.22 -1.47 -7.13
C ILE A 764 40.30 -2.47 -6.39
N PRO A 765 40.54 -3.79 -6.49
CA PRO A 765 39.85 -4.79 -5.69
C PRO A 765 40.13 -4.64 -4.20
N ILE A 766 39.09 -4.81 -3.40
CA ILE A 766 39.18 -4.95 -1.96
C ILE A 766 39.84 -6.30 -1.67
N SER A 767 40.99 -6.27 -1.00
CA SER A 767 41.72 -7.47 -0.58
C SER A 767 41.56 -7.73 0.92
N GLY A 768 41.78 -8.99 1.33
CA GLY A 768 41.54 -9.46 2.70
C GLY A 768 42.42 -8.81 3.77
N PHE A 769 42.23 -9.25 5.02
CA PHE A 769 42.90 -8.72 6.22
C PHE A 769 44.43 -8.54 6.03
N GLY A 770 44.90 -7.30 6.23
CA GLY A 770 46.33 -6.91 6.10
C GLY A 770 46.65 -5.98 4.93
N ALA A 771 45.67 -5.72 4.04
CA ALA A 771 45.82 -4.78 2.93
C ALA A 771 45.89 -3.31 3.36
N ALA A 772 46.51 -2.47 2.53
CA ALA A 772 46.54 -1.02 2.73
C ALA A 772 45.10 -0.46 2.74
N ARG A 773 44.83 0.50 3.64
CA ARG A 773 43.52 1.16 3.70
C ARG A 773 43.28 1.92 2.39
N HIS A 774 42.05 1.87 1.89
CA HIS A 774 41.64 2.58 0.69
C HIS A 774 40.33 3.33 0.96
N PHE A 775 40.31 4.62 0.61
CA PHE A 775 39.20 5.53 0.88
C PHE A 775 38.77 6.22 -0.40
N ALA A 776 37.49 6.55 -0.52
CA ALA A 776 36.94 7.33 -1.62
C ALA A 776 36.05 8.47 -1.08
N ARG A 777 36.03 9.61 -1.77
CA ARG A 777 35.13 10.74 -1.48
C ARG A 777 34.72 11.47 -2.76
N VAL A 778 33.68 12.28 -2.65
CA VAL A 778 33.34 13.29 -3.66
C VAL A 778 33.86 14.65 -3.19
N ARG A 779 34.58 15.36 -4.06
CA ARG A 779 34.93 16.77 -3.88
C ARG A 779 34.14 17.57 -4.89
N VAL A 780 33.40 18.57 -4.41
CA VAL A 780 32.79 19.59 -5.26
C VAL A 780 33.69 20.84 -5.28
N SER A 781 33.90 21.41 -6.46
CA SER A 781 34.68 22.64 -6.63
C SER A 781 34.03 23.56 -7.66
N LEU A 782 34.39 24.84 -7.60
CA LEU A 782 34.20 25.75 -8.74
C LEU A 782 35.23 25.35 -9.82
N PRO A 783 34.89 25.45 -11.12
CA PRO A 783 35.84 25.22 -12.20
C PRO A 783 37.08 26.12 -12.14
#